data_AF-A0A1V9Z7U1-F1
#
_entry.id   AF-A0A1V9Z7U1-F1
#
_cell.length_a   1.000
_cell.length_b   1.000
_cell.length_c   1.000
_cell.angle_alpha   90.00
_cell.angle_beta   90.00
_cell.angle_gamma   90.00
#
_symmetry.space_group_name_H-M   'P 1'
#
loop_
_entity.id
_entity.type
_entity.pdbx_description
1 polymer ?
#
loop_
_entity_poly.entity_id
_entity_poly.type
_entity_poly.pdbx_seq_one_letter_code
_entity_poly.pdbx_strand_id
1 'polypeptide(L)'
;MATHPDPSVELQPDGSIIDTSETHFKDFANADSDPSTALAPGGALPLMSPPVKVFFGLALCSNFLQILMPPLNSTIYASYLHGSAYHVAQIASLQSVAWTFRVFFGILSDIAPVFGYRRKFWLVAGWLLSIGALMSMAFTSFGDPYCDPKEHRDCWNPKSNTSAYFLGGIGAVWARLFMQLGVNGKRYGGTYDFSAGPNAPYAVAVGFGLIGLGLSAGLYRDTKNHIKGLGVWFTELWALLANRAVYQFLAFRLMTSVFQSPTGTPIVTWVKNLDLGWANVIPRVPYIPTIVITMKKGMGWNWRVVLLIGTFSSIVLTTVPTFFVIWDVCRNDYFYMILFAFTAISTGVNTLIPGWAMVEVAGVGHEATIAAIYGTIKDLVVPITNRWRTYMTDSFPANLALLNDDATQNAVGNQWIVCMCVQLAGLAFIFLLPTQRQPLLDMKRAKDADTAFKPHVDMDAATAIAPGGPVALKSRPAIVYNVLAIVATFLQNTLPPLNNYIFATYLHGSPLSVAQLASLQSIAWTLRVTFAVASDFVEFRGYRRKLWLILGWVIVLASVGSMAFSSFGAPFCDPKDYPRCRTSMANTSTAAYDLTAPSRVAWYRVPTLFATLGMAMVQASLDGVLVEFAHREPVAIRGHFQIFACFLSGIGGLLSRVFLQFCVNGKRYGGTYDWSAGPNAPYAIAFGMSIVALVVTVCLFHDTLNHVKDFPSWLRELGTLLSNRAVYQLLAFRLLTSVFQSPTGTPILIWVTNLDLGWVNVVTRVPFVPTMIITLKKGMGWNWRIAVFVTTAAGIVLTAIPTLFVIWDVCRNAYFYSILIALTAASLAMNTIMPAWAMVEVAGVGHEATTFAFYATIKDLVVPITACWKKFMTDSFPANIALKNDPYTRNQIGYTWIVCLAIQVVGLVFIALLPTHRKPLIAMVVQNDKSRVAAALVGIVYVGLVAFVWQQAIHNY
;
A
#
# COMPACT_ATOMS: atom_id res chain seq x y z
N MET A 1 45.02 -37.57 28.22
CA MET A 1 45.05 -36.10 28.36
C MET A 1 43.64 -35.66 28.69
N ALA A 2 43.44 -35.11 29.87
CA ALA A 2 42.15 -34.94 30.53
C ALA A 2 41.24 -33.90 29.83
N THR A 3 39.94 -34.19 29.79
CA THR A 3 38.89 -33.21 29.50
C THR A 3 38.11 -32.94 30.79
N HIS A 4 38.10 -31.68 31.23
CA HIS A 4 37.29 -31.16 32.32
C HIS A 4 35.79 -31.20 31.98
N PRO A 5 34.89 -31.46 32.94
CA PRO A 5 33.45 -31.26 32.77
C PRO A 5 33.02 -29.80 33.07
N ASP A 6 32.02 -29.34 32.34
CA ASP A 6 31.35 -28.03 32.45
C ASP A 6 30.65 -27.86 33.83
N PRO A 7 30.74 -26.70 34.50
CA PRO A 7 30.36 -26.56 35.92
C PRO A 7 28.88 -26.18 36.17
N SER A 8 27.92 -26.70 35.39
CA SER A 8 26.51 -26.25 35.49
C SER A 8 25.46 -27.32 35.79
N VAL A 9 25.84 -28.51 36.27
CA VAL A 9 24.89 -29.57 36.59
C VAL A 9 25.16 -30.12 37.99
N GLU A 10 24.39 -29.66 38.98
CA GLU A 10 24.27 -30.32 40.29
C GLU A 10 23.06 -31.28 40.23
N LEU A 11 23.33 -32.57 40.38
CA LEU A 11 22.33 -33.63 40.46
C LEU A 11 21.99 -33.90 41.93
N GLN A 12 20.71 -33.99 42.27
CA GLN A 12 20.30 -34.60 43.55
C GLN A 12 20.52 -36.11 43.52
N PRO A 13 20.67 -36.77 44.69
CA PRO A 13 20.92 -38.21 44.79
C PRO A 13 19.80 -39.10 44.22
N ASP A 14 18.66 -38.55 43.80
CA ASP A 14 17.58 -39.25 43.12
C ASP A 14 17.59 -39.11 41.58
N GLY A 15 18.54 -38.38 41.01
CA GLY A 15 18.74 -38.24 39.57
C GLY A 15 17.85 -37.21 38.86
N SER A 16 17.16 -36.33 39.60
CA SER A 16 16.42 -35.21 39.00
C SER A 16 17.31 -33.99 38.71
N ILE A 17 17.09 -33.33 37.57
CA ILE A 17 17.83 -32.14 37.11
C ILE A 17 17.18 -30.87 37.68
N ILE A 18 17.94 -30.04 38.40
CA ILE A 18 17.48 -28.72 38.85
C ILE A 18 17.63 -27.72 37.70
N ASP A 19 16.52 -27.29 37.10
CA ASP A 19 16.50 -26.05 36.32
C ASP A 19 16.44 -24.86 37.31
N THR A 20 17.59 -24.24 37.57
CA THR A 20 17.73 -23.12 38.51
C THR A 20 17.02 -21.83 38.06
N SER A 21 16.34 -21.84 36.90
CA SER A 21 15.55 -20.71 36.41
C SER A 21 14.11 -20.63 36.98
N GLU A 22 13.57 -21.72 37.54
CA GLU A 22 12.17 -21.77 38.00
C GLU A 22 11.93 -21.38 39.47
N THR A 23 12.96 -21.34 40.32
CA THR A 23 12.79 -21.25 41.78
C THR A 23 12.43 -19.86 42.31
N HIS A 24 12.51 -18.79 41.50
CA HIS A 24 12.27 -17.41 41.97
C HIS A 24 11.04 -16.70 41.37
N PHE A 25 10.26 -17.36 40.51
CA PHE A 25 9.06 -16.76 39.91
C PHE A 25 7.73 -17.22 40.55
N LYS A 26 7.74 -18.21 41.44
CA LYS A 26 6.52 -18.74 42.08
C LYS A 26 5.89 -17.81 43.12
N ASP A 27 6.60 -16.79 43.61
CA ASP A 27 6.14 -15.99 44.75
C ASP A 27 5.24 -14.78 44.42
N PHE A 28 4.83 -14.61 43.16
CA PHE A 28 4.09 -13.41 42.74
C PHE A 28 2.69 -13.66 42.17
N ALA A 29 2.16 -14.89 42.19
CA ALA A 29 0.82 -15.18 41.69
C ALA A 29 -0.24 -14.93 42.78
N ASN A 30 -1.31 -14.20 42.45
CA ASN A 30 -2.53 -14.21 43.26
C ASN A 30 -3.11 -15.65 43.26
N ALA A 31 -3.44 -16.17 44.45
CA ALA A 31 -3.93 -17.53 44.65
C ALA A 31 -5.28 -17.86 43.98
N ASP A 32 -6.02 -16.85 43.49
CA ASP A 32 -7.39 -17.02 42.96
C ASP A 32 -7.50 -17.09 41.42
N SER A 33 -6.39 -17.02 40.66
CA SER A 33 -6.43 -17.08 39.20
C SER A 33 -5.90 -18.41 38.67
N ASP A 34 -6.72 -19.14 37.91
CA ASP A 34 -6.32 -20.40 37.25
C ASP A 34 -5.12 -20.16 36.32
N PRO A 35 -3.91 -20.67 36.67
CA PRO A 35 -2.68 -20.42 35.92
C PRO A 35 -2.70 -21.02 34.51
N SER A 36 -3.62 -21.95 34.21
CA SER A 36 -3.80 -22.52 32.87
C SER A 36 -4.38 -21.55 31.83
N THR A 37 -4.93 -20.42 32.29
CA THR A 37 -5.57 -19.41 31.43
C THR A 37 -4.62 -18.29 30.99
N ALA A 38 -3.38 -18.26 31.49
CA ALA A 38 -2.39 -17.24 31.17
C ALA A 38 -1.75 -17.48 29.78
N LEU A 39 -1.60 -16.41 28.99
CA LEU A 39 -0.98 -16.47 27.66
C LEU A 39 0.54 -16.73 27.72
N ALA A 40 1.17 -16.41 28.84
CA ALA A 40 2.60 -16.58 29.06
C ALA A 40 2.83 -17.25 30.43
N PRO A 41 3.94 -18.01 30.61
CA PRO A 41 4.28 -18.62 31.89
C PRO A 41 4.54 -17.53 32.95
N GLY A 42 4.14 -17.79 34.21
CA GLY A 42 4.40 -16.88 35.35
C GLY A 42 3.16 -16.32 36.07
N GLY A 43 1.94 -16.64 35.62
CA GLY A 43 0.70 -16.24 36.31
C GLY A 43 0.39 -14.74 36.29
N ALA A 44 -0.66 -14.33 37.00
CA ALA A 44 -1.08 -12.93 37.05
C ALA A 44 -0.20 -12.12 38.03
N LEU A 45 0.43 -11.05 37.55
CA LEU A 45 1.23 -10.14 38.38
C LEU A 45 0.34 -9.11 39.11
N PRO A 46 0.53 -8.88 40.42
CA PRO A 46 -0.12 -7.81 41.15
C PRO A 46 0.26 -6.44 40.57
N LEU A 47 -0.72 -5.53 40.46
CA LEU A 47 -0.52 -4.19 39.90
C LEU A 47 0.52 -3.35 40.66
N MET A 48 0.73 -3.63 41.95
CA MET A 48 1.70 -2.92 42.81
C MET A 48 3.05 -3.63 42.94
N SER A 49 3.26 -4.70 42.17
CA SER A 49 4.52 -5.44 42.17
C SER A 49 5.68 -4.59 41.60
N PRO A 50 6.93 -4.81 42.07
CA PRO A 50 8.10 -4.10 41.56
C PRO A 50 8.26 -4.09 40.02
N PRO A 51 8.11 -5.21 39.27
CA PRO A 51 8.26 -5.18 37.81
C PRO A 51 7.19 -4.32 37.12
N VAL A 52 5.97 -4.31 37.64
CA VAL A 52 4.87 -3.49 37.11
C VAL A 52 5.12 -2.00 37.38
N LYS A 53 5.66 -1.63 38.55
CA LYS A 53 6.07 -0.25 38.86
C LYS A 53 7.17 0.24 37.91
N VAL A 54 8.17 -0.60 37.62
CA VAL A 54 9.23 -0.28 36.65
C VAL A 54 8.65 -0.06 35.25
N PHE A 55 7.73 -0.92 34.81
CA PHE A 55 7.03 -0.75 33.54
C PHE A 55 6.25 0.56 33.47
N PHE A 56 5.49 0.91 34.51
CA PHE A 56 4.78 2.19 34.57
C PHE A 56 5.73 3.40 34.56
N GLY A 57 6.87 3.31 35.26
CA GLY A 57 7.90 4.35 35.23
C GLY A 57 8.50 4.54 33.84
N LEU A 58 8.84 3.45 33.14
CA LEU A 58 9.32 3.50 31.75
C LEU A 58 8.28 4.07 30.79
N ALA A 59 7.01 3.66 30.94
CA ALA A 59 5.91 4.20 30.16
C ALA A 59 5.70 5.69 30.43
N LEU A 60 5.87 6.16 31.67
CA LEU A 60 5.77 7.57 32.02
C LEU A 60 6.86 8.39 31.32
N CYS A 61 8.13 7.99 31.43
CA CYS A 61 9.23 8.69 30.78
C CYS A 61 9.09 8.70 29.24
N SER A 62 8.72 7.56 28.65
CA SER A 62 8.55 7.44 27.20
C SER A 62 7.40 8.31 26.68
N ASN A 63 6.23 8.29 27.35
CA ASN A 63 5.09 9.13 26.97
C ASN A 63 5.36 10.63 27.20
N PHE A 64 6.14 10.99 28.23
CA PHE A 64 6.55 12.37 28.45
C PHE A 64 7.37 12.89 27.25
N LEU A 65 8.42 12.16 26.85
CA LEU A 65 9.25 12.55 25.70
C LEU A 65 8.47 12.57 24.38
N GLN A 66 7.63 11.56 24.13
CA GLN A 66 6.83 11.49 22.91
C GLN A 66 5.92 12.71 22.75
N ILE A 67 5.36 13.22 23.84
CA ILE A 67 4.41 14.34 23.81
C ILE A 67 5.09 15.70 23.94
N LEU A 68 6.26 15.77 24.57
CA LEU A 68 7.03 17.00 24.69
C LEU A 68 7.61 17.46 23.34
N MET A 69 8.10 16.54 22.50
CA MET A 69 8.87 16.88 21.30
C MET A 69 8.10 17.66 20.22
N PRO A 70 6.88 17.25 19.79
CA PRO A 70 6.19 17.96 18.71
C PRO A 70 5.80 19.42 19.03
N PRO A 71 5.29 19.76 20.23
CA PRO A 71 5.04 21.15 20.65
C PRO A 71 6.26 22.07 20.55
N LEU A 72 7.46 21.55 20.79
CA LEU A 72 8.69 22.34 20.68
C LEU A 72 8.95 22.80 19.24
N ASN A 73 8.44 22.09 18.22
CA ASN A 73 8.57 22.51 16.83
C ASN A 73 7.92 23.87 16.57
N SER A 74 6.70 24.09 17.07
CA SER A 74 6.02 25.39 16.90
C SER A 74 6.50 26.43 17.90
N THR A 75 6.82 26.01 19.12
CA THR A 75 7.18 26.93 20.21
C THR A 75 8.57 27.52 20.00
N ILE A 76 9.56 26.68 19.67
CA ILE A 76 10.95 27.12 19.49
C ILE A 76 11.18 27.56 18.04
N TYR A 77 10.92 26.70 17.06
CA TYR A 77 11.31 27.03 15.69
C TYR A 77 10.36 28.01 15.01
N ALA A 78 9.05 27.92 15.25
CA ALA A 78 8.10 28.86 14.63
C ALA A 78 7.99 30.18 15.41
N SER A 79 7.90 30.13 16.74
CA SER A 79 7.59 31.32 17.55
C SER A 79 8.85 32.02 18.08
N TYR A 80 9.82 31.28 18.64
CA TYR A 80 11.05 31.88 19.18
C TYR A 80 12.05 32.32 18.09
N LEU A 81 12.25 31.46 17.08
CA LEU A 81 13.19 31.72 15.97
C LEU A 81 12.55 32.34 14.72
N HIS A 82 11.21 32.50 14.68
CA HIS A 82 10.48 32.97 13.51
C HIS A 82 10.79 32.20 12.21
N GLY A 83 11.01 30.89 12.32
CA GLY A 83 11.26 30.01 11.18
C GLY A 83 10.05 29.93 10.25
N SER A 84 10.32 29.82 8.94
CA SER A 84 9.26 29.65 7.94
C SER A 84 8.41 28.41 8.23
N ALA A 85 7.11 28.46 7.92
CA ALA A 85 6.20 27.32 8.09
C ALA A 85 6.70 26.04 7.38
N TYR A 86 7.44 26.22 6.29
CA TYR A 86 8.11 25.14 5.56
C TYR A 86 9.18 24.43 6.40
N HIS A 87 10.08 25.17 7.07
CA HIS A 87 11.12 24.58 7.92
C HIS A 87 10.52 23.83 9.11
N VAL A 88 9.47 24.37 9.73
CA VAL A 88 8.77 23.72 10.86
C VAL A 88 8.10 22.41 10.41
N ALA A 89 7.49 22.40 9.22
CA ALA A 89 6.89 21.20 8.64
C ALA A 89 7.92 20.12 8.28
N GLN A 90 9.13 20.50 7.83
CA GLN A 90 10.23 19.57 7.58
C GLN A 90 10.71 18.86 8.85
N ILE A 91 10.91 19.62 9.94
CA ILE A 91 11.31 19.06 11.25
C ILE A 91 10.27 18.05 11.75
N ALA A 92 8.98 18.41 11.69
CA ALA A 92 7.88 17.53 12.07
C ALA A 92 7.81 16.26 11.22
N SER A 93 8.09 16.37 9.91
CA SER A 93 8.12 15.22 9.00
C SER A 93 9.28 14.28 9.31
N LEU A 94 10.47 14.81 9.61
CA LEU A 94 11.64 14.01 9.99
C LEU A 94 11.38 13.21 11.29
N GLN A 95 10.75 13.85 12.28
CA GLN A 95 10.31 13.19 13.50
C GLN A 95 9.30 12.07 13.22
N SER A 96 8.35 12.29 12.29
CA SER A 96 7.37 11.27 11.89
C SER A 96 8.01 10.06 11.19
N VAL A 97 9.12 10.24 10.47
CA VAL A 97 9.82 9.13 9.82
C VAL A 97 10.43 8.18 10.85
N ALA A 98 11.05 8.69 11.92
CA ALA A 98 11.61 7.86 12.98
C ALA A 98 10.58 6.89 13.58
N TRP A 99 9.34 7.34 13.72
CA TRP A 99 8.22 6.53 14.21
C TRP A 99 7.85 5.35 13.31
N THR A 100 8.15 5.40 12.00
CA THR A 100 7.88 4.28 11.08
C THR A 100 8.83 3.10 11.29
N PHE A 101 10.03 3.35 11.86
CA PHE A 101 11.02 2.31 12.12
C PHE A 101 10.66 1.36 13.28
N ARG A 102 9.61 1.66 14.04
CA ARG A 102 9.19 0.82 15.18
C ARG A 102 8.95 -0.64 14.81
N VAL A 103 8.49 -0.93 13.58
CA VAL A 103 8.25 -2.31 13.12
C VAL A 103 9.57 -3.07 13.07
N PHE A 104 10.61 -2.45 12.52
CA PHE A 104 11.95 -3.04 12.46
C PHE A 104 12.53 -3.24 13.85
N PHE A 105 12.40 -2.26 14.75
CA PHE A 105 12.86 -2.43 16.13
C PHE A 105 12.05 -3.47 16.92
N GLY A 106 10.75 -3.60 16.64
CA GLY A 106 9.90 -4.66 17.19
C GLY A 106 10.35 -6.05 16.72
N ILE A 107 10.66 -6.19 15.43
CA ILE A 107 11.22 -7.42 14.85
C ILE A 107 12.58 -7.74 15.47
N LEU A 108 13.49 -6.77 15.54
CA LEU A 108 14.82 -6.94 16.11
C LEU A 108 14.76 -7.32 17.59
N SER A 109 13.87 -6.68 18.36
CA SER A 109 13.66 -7.01 19.77
C SER A 109 13.03 -8.39 20.00
N ASP A 110 12.29 -8.92 19.02
CA ASP A 110 11.71 -10.27 19.11
C ASP A 110 12.70 -11.36 18.66
N ILE A 111 13.56 -11.08 17.67
CA ILE A 111 14.46 -12.07 17.04
C ILE A 111 15.85 -12.12 17.69
N ALA A 112 16.44 -10.96 18.00
CA ALA A 112 17.87 -10.83 18.30
C ALA A 112 18.10 -10.49 19.78
N PRO A 113 18.19 -11.51 20.67
CA PRO A 113 18.67 -11.29 22.02
C PRO A 113 20.16 -10.90 21.96
N VAL A 114 20.50 -9.75 22.53
CA VAL A 114 21.88 -9.25 22.59
C VAL A 114 22.37 -9.43 24.02
N PHE A 115 23.53 -10.06 24.21
CA PHE A 115 24.04 -10.50 25.51
C PHE A 115 23.08 -11.45 26.28
N GLY A 116 22.26 -12.20 25.55
CA GLY A 116 21.27 -13.12 26.12
C GLY A 116 19.98 -12.45 26.60
N TYR A 117 19.87 -11.11 26.55
CA TYR A 117 18.64 -10.38 26.92
C TYR A 117 17.80 -10.04 25.70
N ARG A 118 16.49 -10.30 25.77
CA ARG A 118 15.55 -10.13 24.65
C ARG A 118 15.17 -8.66 24.40
N ARG A 119 14.97 -7.88 25.47
CA ARG A 119 14.42 -6.50 25.41
C ARG A 119 15.30 -5.48 26.15
N LYS A 120 16.00 -5.90 27.20
CA LYS A 120 16.78 -5.00 28.07
C LYS A 120 17.84 -4.20 27.28
N PHE A 121 18.59 -4.87 26.41
CA PHE A 121 19.61 -4.21 25.58
C PHE A 121 19.01 -3.10 24.72
N TRP A 122 17.92 -3.40 24.00
CA TRP A 122 17.26 -2.46 23.10
C TRP A 122 16.67 -1.25 23.84
N LEU A 123 16.14 -1.46 25.05
CA LEU A 123 15.68 -0.36 25.92
C LEU A 123 16.84 0.55 26.33
N VAL A 124 17.95 -0.02 26.83
CA VAL A 124 19.13 0.75 27.25
C VAL A 124 19.74 1.52 26.07
N ALA A 125 19.92 0.86 24.93
CA ALA A 125 20.46 1.49 23.71
C ALA A 125 19.57 2.64 23.22
N GLY A 126 18.24 2.45 23.22
CA GLY A 126 17.28 3.49 22.85
C GLY A 126 17.34 4.71 23.78
N TRP A 127 17.45 4.50 25.10
CA TRP A 127 17.61 5.59 26.06
C TRP A 127 18.95 6.31 25.89
N LEU A 128 20.06 5.60 25.71
CA LEU A 128 21.37 6.20 25.48
C LEU A 128 21.41 7.08 24.22
N LEU A 129 20.86 6.59 23.12
CA LEU A 129 20.75 7.36 21.87
C LEU A 129 19.90 8.62 22.07
N SER A 130 18.76 8.48 22.75
CA SER A 130 17.85 9.59 23.02
C SER A 130 18.50 10.65 23.92
N ILE A 131 19.17 10.21 24.99
CA ILE A 131 19.91 11.10 25.90
C ILE A 131 21.03 11.83 25.14
N GLY A 132 21.81 11.13 24.31
CA GLY A 132 22.88 11.76 23.52
C GLY A 132 22.35 12.87 22.60
N ALA A 133 21.26 12.60 21.88
CA ALA A 133 20.61 13.60 21.03
C ALA A 133 20.02 14.76 21.83
N LEU A 134 19.33 14.48 22.94
CA LEU A 134 18.73 15.51 23.80
C LEU A 134 19.79 16.36 24.51
N MET A 135 20.91 15.77 24.93
CA MET A 135 22.05 16.50 25.50
C MET A 135 22.65 17.45 24.47
N SER A 136 22.84 17.00 23.22
CA SER A 136 23.30 17.89 22.14
C SER A 136 22.39 19.10 22.02
N MET A 137 21.07 18.91 22.01
CA MET A 137 20.10 20.02 21.91
C MET A 137 20.04 20.89 23.18
N ALA A 138 20.28 20.30 24.35
CA ALA A 138 20.31 21.03 25.62
C ALA A 138 21.57 21.90 25.77
N PHE A 139 22.71 21.47 25.21
CA PHE A 139 23.99 22.19 25.29
C PHE A 139 24.26 23.13 24.10
N THR A 140 23.56 22.98 22.97
CA THR A 140 23.64 23.94 21.86
C THR A 140 22.81 25.18 22.16
N SER A 141 23.44 26.36 22.22
CA SER A 141 22.71 27.63 22.39
C SER A 141 21.84 27.93 21.16
N PHE A 142 20.56 28.24 21.38
CA PHE A 142 19.66 28.72 20.33
C PHE A 142 19.78 30.23 20.05
N GLY A 143 20.62 30.96 20.81
CA GLY A 143 20.75 32.41 20.71
C GLY A 143 19.56 33.18 21.28
N ASP A 144 19.58 34.50 21.11
CA ASP A 144 18.52 35.40 21.53
C ASP A 144 17.25 35.23 20.66
N PRO A 145 16.05 35.51 21.20
CA PRO A 145 14.82 35.43 20.43
C PRO A 145 14.85 36.40 19.24
N TYR A 146 14.19 36.04 18.14
CA TYR A 146 14.11 36.90 16.95
C TYR A 146 13.55 38.30 17.25
N CYS A 147 12.60 38.40 18.19
CA CYS A 147 12.20 39.66 18.80
C CYS A 147 11.80 39.47 20.27
N ASP A 148 12.34 40.26 21.20
CA ASP A 148 11.97 40.20 22.63
C ASP A 148 10.79 41.15 22.95
N PRO A 149 9.63 40.63 23.38
CA PRO A 149 8.48 41.45 23.75
C PRO A 149 8.72 42.40 24.93
N LYS A 150 9.80 42.18 25.70
CA LYS A 150 10.22 43.10 26.77
C LYS A 150 10.79 44.41 26.22
N GLU A 151 11.42 44.36 25.05
CA GLU A 151 12.05 45.51 24.40
C GLU A 151 11.12 46.14 23.35
N HIS A 152 10.36 45.31 22.63
CA HIS A 152 9.44 45.74 21.57
C HIS A 152 8.04 45.12 21.71
N ARG A 153 7.05 45.93 22.14
CA ARG A 153 5.67 45.45 22.39
C ARG A 153 4.94 44.96 21.13
N ASP A 154 5.29 45.47 19.95
CA ASP A 154 4.60 45.16 18.69
C ASP A 154 4.89 43.74 18.16
N CYS A 155 5.89 43.07 18.73
CA CYS A 155 6.25 41.69 18.37
C CYS A 155 5.35 40.62 19.01
N TRP A 156 4.52 40.97 20.00
CA TRP A 156 3.69 40.00 20.70
C TRP A 156 2.36 39.76 19.99
N ASN A 157 2.20 38.55 19.43
CA ASN A 157 0.92 38.07 18.90
C ASN A 157 0.43 36.81 19.64
N PRO A 158 -0.58 36.90 20.53
CA PRO A 158 -1.04 35.79 21.34
C PRO A 158 -1.70 34.64 20.56
N LYS A 159 -1.97 34.80 19.25
CA LYS A 159 -2.71 33.84 18.43
C LYS A 159 -1.85 33.00 17.48
N SER A 160 -0.53 33.21 17.43
CA SER A 160 0.36 32.55 16.46
C SER A 160 0.72 31.09 16.81
N ASN A 161 0.59 30.67 18.07
CA ASN A 161 1.05 29.36 18.53
C ASN A 161 0.00 28.25 18.29
N THR A 162 -0.35 27.99 17.03
CA THR A 162 -1.35 26.98 16.64
C THR A 162 -0.70 25.63 16.31
N SER A 163 -0.43 24.79 17.31
CA SER A 163 -0.19 23.37 17.07
C SER A 163 -0.91 22.49 18.09
N ALA A 164 -2.00 21.85 17.63
CA ALA A 164 -2.76 20.88 18.39
C ALA A 164 -2.17 19.48 18.15
N TYR A 165 -1.46 18.93 19.13
CA TYR A 165 -0.99 17.54 19.09
C TYR A 165 -1.92 16.64 19.91
N PHE A 166 -2.29 15.47 19.36
CA PHE A 166 -3.22 14.51 19.98
C PHE A 166 -2.51 13.21 20.43
N LEU A 167 -2.99 12.60 21.56
CA LEU A 167 -2.47 11.44 22.36
C LEU A 167 -1.61 11.86 23.59
N GLY A 168 -1.44 11.15 24.73
CA GLY A 168 -2.09 10.01 25.41
C GLY A 168 -1.25 9.62 26.68
N GLY A 169 -1.87 9.35 27.84
CA GLY A 169 -1.20 8.84 29.07
C GLY A 169 -0.83 9.88 30.15
N ILE A 170 -0.48 9.45 31.38
CA ILE A 170 -0.17 10.35 32.52
C ILE A 170 1.06 11.23 32.22
N GLY A 171 2.10 10.67 31.60
CA GLY A 171 3.29 11.43 31.16
C GLY A 171 2.97 12.54 30.14
N ALA A 172 1.91 12.36 29.34
CA ALA A 172 1.45 13.39 28.39
C ALA A 172 0.84 14.61 29.09
N VAL A 173 0.12 14.38 30.20
CA VAL A 173 -0.45 15.48 31.01
C VAL A 173 0.69 16.30 31.62
N TRP A 174 1.72 15.64 32.15
CA TRP A 174 2.91 16.30 32.70
C TRP A 174 3.73 17.06 31.65
N ALA A 175 3.95 16.48 30.46
CA ALA A 175 4.65 17.17 29.37
C ALA A 175 3.93 18.46 28.94
N ARG A 176 2.60 18.42 28.86
CA ARG A 176 1.79 19.58 28.49
C ARG A 176 1.68 20.62 29.60
N LEU A 177 1.56 20.18 30.85
CA LEU A 177 1.64 21.06 32.02
C LEU A 177 3.00 21.75 32.07
N PHE A 178 4.09 21.03 31.80
CA PHE A 178 5.43 21.60 31.71
C PHE A 178 5.53 22.63 30.58
N MET A 179 5.02 22.31 29.38
CA MET A 179 4.95 23.29 28.30
C MET A 179 4.14 24.54 28.70
N GLN A 180 3.01 24.34 29.39
CA GLN A 180 2.13 25.44 29.78
C GLN A 180 2.69 26.32 30.90
N LEU A 181 3.32 25.72 31.91
CA LEU A 181 3.85 26.45 33.07
C LEU A 181 5.28 26.95 32.84
N GLY A 182 6.05 26.26 31.99
CA GLY A 182 7.47 26.52 31.77
C GLY A 182 7.79 27.24 30.45
N VAL A 183 7.00 27.07 29.39
CA VAL A 183 7.34 27.54 28.03
C VAL A 183 6.17 28.31 27.36
N ASN A 184 5.33 28.99 28.17
CA ASN A 184 4.19 29.81 27.70
C ASN A 184 4.35 31.32 27.99
N GLY A 185 5.59 31.81 28.06
CA GLY A 185 5.84 33.24 28.23
C GLY A 185 5.70 34.03 26.94
N LYS A 186 5.68 35.36 27.06
CA LYS A 186 5.56 36.30 25.92
C LYS A 186 6.57 36.04 24.81
N ARG A 187 7.81 35.63 25.14
CA ARG A 187 8.89 35.28 24.19
C ARG A 187 8.58 34.09 23.27
N TYR A 188 7.58 33.30 23.60
CA TYR A 188 7.09 32.17 22.81
C TYR A 188 5.69 32.41 22.23
N GLY A 189 5.20 33.66 22.29
CA GLY A 189 3.84 34.04 21.87
C GLY A 189 2.75 33.73 22.92
N GLY A 190 3.13 33.41 24.17
CA GLY A 190 2.21 33.11 25.26
C GLY A 190 1.85 34.33 26.12
N THR A 191 1.10 34.11 27.21
CA THR A 191 0.53 35.19 28.04
C THR A 191 1.32 35.50 29.32
N TYR A 192 2.25 34.63 29.73
CA TYR A 192 2.99 34.80 30.99
C TYR A 192 4.19 35.75 30.85
N ASP A 193 4.52 36.46 31.94
CA ASP A 193 5.70 37.33 32.02
C ASP A 193 7.02 36.56 32.26
N PHE A 194 6.89 35.29 32.69
CA PHE A 194 8.00 34.38 32.93
C PHE A 194 7.97 33.20 31.95
N SER A 195 9.15 32.80 31.47
CA SER A 195 9.35 31.56 30.71
C SER A 195 10.77 31.04 30.89
N ALA A 196 10.92 29.71 30.91
CA ALA A 196 12.20 29.04 30.84
C ALA A 196 12.90 29.34 29.50
N GLY A 197 14.23 29.23 29.46
CA GLY A 197 15.00 29.40 28.23
C GLY A 197 14.76 28.26 27.21
N PRO A 198 15.12 28.44 25.93
CA PRO A 198 14.81 27.48 24.85
C PRO A 198 15.49 26.11 25.04
N ASN A 199 16.58 26.04 25.81
CA ASN A 199 17.31 24.81 26.12
C ASN A 199 16.70 24.01 27.29
N ALA A 200 15.99 24.69 28.19
CA ALA A 200 15.40 24.10 29.39
C ALA A 200 14.46 22.89 29.12
N PRO A 201 13.56 22.90 28.11
CA PRO A 201 12.74 21.73 27.81
C PRO A 201 13.56 20.49 27.44
N TYR A 202 14.68 20.66 26.72
CA TYR A 202 15.58 19.56 26.38
C TYR A 202 16.36 19.07 27.60
N ALA A 203 16.77 19.94 28.52
CA ALA A 203 17.41 19.55 29.77
C ALA A 203 16.47 18.73 30.69
N VAL A 204 15.20 19.13 30.79
CA VAL A 204 14.19 18.34 31.51
C VAL A 204 13.95 16.99 30.83
N ALA A 205 13.94 16.96 29.49
CA ALA A 205 13.85 15.73 28.72
C ALA A 205 15.05 14.78 28.98
N VAL A 206 16.27 15.32 29.12
CA VAL A 206 17.46 14.54 29.54
C VAL A 206 17.23 13.92 30.92
N GLY A 207 16.66 14.65 31.88
CA GLY A 207 16.33 14.12 33.20
C GLY A 207 15.39 12.91 33.15
N PHE A 208 14.28 13.00 32.40
CA PHE A 208 13.38 11.86 32.19
C PHE A 208 14.06 10.71 31.42
N GLY A 209 14.97 11.03 30.50
CA GLY A 209 15.82 10.07 29.81
C GLY A 209 16.72 9.28 30.76
N LEU A 210 17.40 9.98 31.69
CA LEU A 210 18.26 9.37 32.71
C LEU A 210 17.47 8.48 33.67
N ILE A 211 16.26 8.91 34.07
CA ILE A 211 15.34 8.08 34.87
C ILE A 211 14.96 6.81 34.08
N GLY A 212 14.59 6.96 32.80
CA GLY A 212 14.28 5.82 31.93
C GLY A 212 15.44 4.85 31.75
N LEU A 213 16.66 5.37 31.59
CA LEU A 213 17.90 4.60 31.53
C LEU A 213 18.15 3.84 32.84
N GLY A 214 18.03 4.51 33.99
CA GLY A 214 18.20 3.90 35.31
C GLY A 214 17.19 2.78 35.58
N LEU A 215 15.92 2.99 35.23
CA LEU A 215 14.88 1.97 35.30
C LEU A 215 15.18 0.78 34.38
N SER A 216 15.65 1.03 33.15
CA SER A 216 15.95 -0.02 32.16
C SER A 216 17.21 -0.82 32.50
N ALA A 217 18.26 -0.16 32.99
CA ALA A 217 19.53 -0.79 33.30
C ALA A 217 19.50 -1.49 34.67
N GLY A 218 18.97 -0.84 35.70
CA GLY A 218 19.04 -1.28 37.09
C GLY A 218 17.86 -2.14 37.57
N LEU A 219 16.62 -1.79 37.20
CA LEU A 219 15.42 -2.40 37.79
C LEU A 219 14.63 -3.29 36.84
N TYR A 220 14.78 -3.11 35.52
CA TYR A 220 14.15 -3.98 34.53
C TYR A 220 14.88 -5.33 34.49
N ARG A 221 14.14 -6.38 34.86
CA ARG A 221 14.57 -7.78 34.77
C ARG A 221 13.98 -8.39 33.51
N ASP A 222 14.81 -9.09 32.75
CA ASP A 222 14.47 -9.67 31.45
C ASP A 222 14.90 -11.14 31.44
N THR A 223 14.09 -12.00 30.82
CA THR A 223 14.34 -13.44 30.75
C THR A 223 15.36 -13.74 29.66
N LYS A 224 16.36 -14.56 29.98
CA LYS A 224 17.30 -15.05 28.97
C LYS A 224 16.60 -16.08 28.09
N ASN A 225 16.55 -15.82 26.78
CA ASN A 225 15.90 -16.70 25.80
C ASN A 225 16.89 -17.11 24.71
N HIS A 226 16.74 -18.33 24.19
CA HIS A 226 17.50 -18.83 23.05
C HIS A 226 17.07 -18.14 21.75
N ILE A 227 18.04 -17.96 20.84
CA ILE A 227 17.82 -17.38 19.51
C ILE A 227 16.92 -18.33 18.71
N LYS A 228 15.72 -17.88 18.32
CA LYS A 228 14.90 -18.60 17.34
C LYS A 228 15.55 -18.48 15.96
N GLY A 229 15.62 -19.58 15.22
CA GLY A 229 16.07 -19.54 13.82
C GLY A 229 15.20 -18.58 13.00
N LEU A 230 15.83 -17.68 12.25
CA LEU A 230 15.15 -16.58 11.53
C LEU A 230 14.03 -17.09 10.61
N GLY A 231 14.25 -18.20 9.91
CA GLY A 231 13.24 -18.83 9.06
C GLY A 231 12.03 -19.38 9.83
N VAL A 232 12.23 -19.95 11.02
CA VAL A 232 11.14 -20.46 11.88
C VAL A 232 10.32 -19.29 12.41
N TRP A 233 10.99 -18.25 12.91
CA TRP A 233 10.33 -17.06 13.44
C TRP A 233 9.46 -16.35 12.39
N PHE A 234 9.97 -16.17 11.16
CA PHE A 234 9.20 -15.57 10.07
C PHE A 234 8.02 -16.44 9.63
N THR A 235 8.18 -17.78 9.66
CA THR A 235 7.09 -18.72 9.35
C THR A 235 5.98 -18.63 10.39
N GLU A 236 6.34 -18.56 11.68
CA GLU A 236 5.39 -18.36 12.79
C GLU A 236 4.69 -16.99 12.69
N LEU A 237 5.44 -15.92 12.40
CA LEU A 237 4.88 -14.58 12.22
C LEU A 237 3.90 -14.54 11.05
N TRP A 238 4.27 -15.14 9.91
CA TRP A 238 3.40 -15.21 8.75
C TRP A 238 2.14 -16.01 9.04
N ALA A 239 2.27 -17.14 9.75
CA ALA A 239 1.14 -17.93 10.19
C ALA A 239 0.24 -17.13 11.13
N LEU A 240 0.80 -16.31 12.02
CA LEU A 240 0.05 -15.41 12.90
C LEU A 240 -0.68 -14.34 12.09
N LEU A 241 0.00 -13.61 11.21
CA LEU A 241 -0.61 -12.58 10.35
C LEU A 241 -1.69 -13.13 9.42
N ALA A 242 -1.55 -14.37 8.95
CA ALA A 242 -2.53 -15.06 8.14
C ALA A 242 -3.77 -15.52 8.94
N ASN A 243 -3.75 -15.47 10.28
CA ASN A 243 -4.90 -15.81 11.10
C ASN A 243 -6.03 -14.79 10.90
N ARG A 244 -7.26 -15.28 10.70
CA ARG A 244 -8.47 -14.47 10.55
C ARG A 244 -8.62 -13.42 11.63
N ALA A 245 -8.42 -13.77 12.89
CA ALA A 245 -8.50 -12.82 14.00
C ALA A 245 -7.50 -11.66 13.83
N VAL A 246 -6.28 -11.96 13.38
CA VAL A 246 -5.16 -11.00 13.30
C VAL A 246 -5.35 -10.04 12.13
N TYR A 247 -5.55 -10.54 10.90
CA TYR A 247 -5.71 -9.62 9.76
C TYR A 247 -7.03 -8.84 9.80
N GLN A 248 -8.12 -9.40 10.33
CA GLN A 248 -9.38 -8.66 10.49
C GLN A 248 -9.23 -7.53 11.52
N PHE A 249 -8.53 -7.80 12.63
CA PHE A 249 -8.21 -6.77 13.63
C PHE A 249 -7.32 -5.66 13.06
N LEU A 250 -6.26 -6.02 12.32
CA LEU A 250 -5.38 -5.02 11.68
C LEU A 250 -6.12 -4.23 10.59
N ALA A 251 -7.01 -4.86 9.83
CA ALA A 251 -7.86 -4.19 8.85
C ALA A 251 -8.89 -3.26 9.50
N PHE A 252 -9.54 -3.70 10.59
CA PHE A 252 -10.37 -2.85 11.43
C PHE A 252 -9.61 -1.60 11.85
N ARG A 253 -8.39 -1.79 12.38
CA ARG A 253 -7.58 -0.66 12.84
C ARG A 253 -7.25 0.28 11.71
N LEU A 254 -6.76 -0.23 10.57
CA LEU A 254 -6.43 0.58 9.40
C LEU A 254 -7.64 1.38 8.91
N MET A 255 -8.78 0.74 8.71
CA MET A 255 -9.96 1.38 8.14
C MET A 255 -10.55 2.43 9.09
N THR A 256 -10.72 2.11 10.38
CA THR A 256 -11.19 3.10 11.36
C THR A 256 -10.22 4.27 11.48
N SER A 257 -8.91 3.99 11.48
CA SER A 257 -7.87 5.01 11.51
C SER A 257 -7.88 5.93 10.29
N VAL A 258 -8.08 5.41 9.07
CA VAL A 258 -8.13 6.23 7.83
C VAL A 258 -9.39 7.09 7.77
N PHE A 259 -10.55 6.53 8.10
CA PHE A 259 -11.83 7.25 7.96
C PHE A 259 -12.09 8.23 9.10
N GLN A 260 -11.54 8.00 10.29
CA GLN A 260 -11.68 8.91 11.43
C GLN A 260 -10.62 10.03 11.44
N SER A 261 -9.69 10.02 10.49
CA SER A 261 -8.58 10.98 10.41
C SER A 261 -8.86 12.36 9.80
N PRO A 262 -9.82 12.51 8.86
CA PRO A 262 -10.21 13.79 8.29
C PRO A 262 -10.52 14.84 9.36
N THR A 263 -9.89 16.00 9.29
CA THR A 263 -10.19 17.16 10.15
C THR A 263 -10.23 18.42 9.28
N GLY A 264 -11.17 19.33 9.59
CA GLY A 264 -11.30 20.61 8.91
C GLY A 264 -10.30 21.66 9.43
N THR A 265 -10.40 22.89 8.92
CA THR A 265 -9.57 24.01 9.39
C THR A 265 -9.74 24.20 10.91
N PRO A 266 -8.65 24.33 11.70
CA PRO A 266 -8.72 24.58 13.14
C PRO A 266 -9.50 25.86 13.46
N ILE A 267 -10.48 25.74 14.35
CA ILE A 267 -11.40 26.84 14.68
C ILE A 267 -10.98 27.67 15.89
N VAL A 268 -9.82 27.35 16.48
CA VAL A 268 -9.36 27.92 17.75
C VAL A 268 -9.22 29.44 17.67
N THR A 269 -8.85 29.99 16.50
CA THR A 269 -8.70 31.44 16.28
C THR A 269 -10.01 32.23 16.41
N TRP A 270 -11.16 31.57 16.24
CA TRP A 270 -12.50 32.14 16.44
C TRP A 270 -12.94 32.16 17.91
N VAL A 271 -12.33 31.37 18.80
CA VAL A 271 -12.73 31.32 20.22
C VAL A 271 -12.18 32.54 20.96
N LYS A 272 -13.04 33.25 21.69
CA LYS A 272 -12.66 34.46 22.44
C LYS A 272 -11.93 34.07 23.73
N ASN A 273 -10.83 34.75 24.04
CA ASN A 273 -10.04 34.60 25.28
C ASN A 273 -9.51 33.19 25.59
N LEU A 274 -9.47 32.29 24.60
CA LEU A 274 -9.03 30.91 24.82
C LEU A 274 -7.51 30.83 25.04
N ASP A 275 -7.09 30.41 26.24
CA ASP A 275 -5.71 29.98 26.47
C ASP A 275 -5.53 28.57 25.89
N LEU A 276 -4.83 28.52 24.77
CA LEU A 276 -4.53 27.31 24.01
C LEU A 276 -3.84 26.21 24.82
N GLY A 277 -3.02 26.58 25.80
CA GLY A 277 -2.33 25.58 26.62
C GLY A 277 -3.24 24.97 27.67
N TRP A 278 -4.06 25.79 28.34
CA TRP A 278 -5.10 25.27 29.25
C TRP A 278 -6.16 24.45 28.50
N ALA A 279 -6.53 24.85 27.29
CA ALA A 279 -7.40 24.08 26.39
C ALA A 279 -6.80 22.72 25.96
N ASN A 280 -5.48 22.54 26.10
CA ASN A 280 -4.80 21.27 25.80
C ASN A 280 -4.61 20.37 27.03
N VAL A 281 -4.75 20.91 28.25
CA VAL A 281 -4.55 20.22 29.53
C VAL A 281 -5.89 19.81 30.15
N ILE A 282 -6.79 20.77 30.36
CA ILE A 282 -8.04 20.58 31.11
C ILE A 282 -8.93 19.51 30.48
N PRO A 283 -9.16 19.51 29.15
CA PRO A 283 -9.97 18.47 28.51
C PRO A 283 -9.48 17.03 28.70
N ARG A 284 -8.24 16.82 29.14
CA ARG A 284 -7.64 15.48 29.27
C ARG A 284 -7.67 14.94 30.70
N VAL A 285 -8.01 15.77 31.69
CA VAL A 285 -8.20 15.31 33.07
C VAL A 285 -9.26 14.20 33.18
N PRO A 286 -10.42 14.26 32.47
CA PRO A 286 -11.42 13.19 32.46
C PRO A 286 -10.94 11.86 31.84
N TYR A 287 -9.79 11.83 31.17
CA TYR A 287 -9.21 10.60 30.61
C TYR A 287 -8.81 9.60 31.72
N ILE A 288 -8.33 10.10 32.86
CA ILE A 288 -7.91 9.27 34.01
C ILE A 288 -9.10 8.48 34.60
N PRO A 289 -10.22 9.11 35.00
CA PRO A 289 -11.39 8.37 35.47
C PRO A 289 -11.98 7.46 34.40
N THR A 290 -11.88 7.81 33.11
CA THR A 290 -12.27 6.93 32.01
C THR A 290 -11.48 5.62 32.02
N ILE A 291 -10.15 5.68 32.19
CA ILE A 291 -9.30 4.48 32.33
C ILE A 291 -9.74 3.66 33.55
N VAL A 292 -9.96 4.28 34.71
CA VAL A 292 -10.34 3.57 35.94
C VAL A 292 -11.69 2.85 35.77
N ILE A 293 -12.69 3.52 35.18
CA ILE A 293 -14.03 2.95 34.95
C ILE A 293 -13.96 1.80 33.94
N THR A 294 -13.24 2.00 32.82
CA THR A 294 -13.07 0.96 31.80
C THR A 294 -12.27 -0.23 32.34
N MET A 295 -11.26 -0.03 33.18
CA MET A 295 -10.54 -1.14 33.82
C MET A 295 -11.43 -1.96 34.76
N LYS A 296 -12.30 -1.31 35.54
CA LYS A 296 -13.19 -2.00 36.50
C LYS A 296 -14.37 -2.72 35.86
N LYS A 297 -14.99 -2.13 34.82
CA LYS A 297 -16.25 -2.64 34.24
C LYS A 297 -16.17 -2.96 32.74
N GLY A 298 -15.15 -2.49 32.04
CA GLY A 298 -15.06 -2.54 30.57
C GLY A 298 -14.76 -3.91 29.97
N MET A 299 -14.24 -4.85 30.76
CA MET A 299 -13.93 -6.21 30.27
C MET A 299 -15.19 -7.02 29.88
N GLY A 300 -16.34 -6.70 30.48
CA GLY A 300 -17.63 -7.35 30.20
C GLY A 300 -18.45 -6.69 29.08
N TRP A 301 -17.97 -5.58 28.51
CA TRP A 301 -18.75 -4.83 27.51
C TRP A 301 -18.68 -5.45 26.12
N ASN A 302 -19.76 -5.26 25.35
CA ASN A 302 -19.73 -5.52 23.91
C ASN A 302 -18.88 -4.44 23.21
N TRP A 303 -17.72 -4.84 22.72
CA TRP A 303 -16.72 -3.95 22.15
C TRP A 303 -17.25 -3.19 20.92
N ARG A 304 -18.08 -3.82 20.08
CA ARG A 304 -18.67 -3.15 18.91
C ARG A 304 -19.59 -2.01 19.31
N VAL A 305 -20.50 -2.28 20.24
CA VAL A 305 -21.50 -1.31 20.68
C VAL A 305 -20.82 -0.13 21.38
N VAL A 306 -19.86 -0.41 22.26
CA VAL A 306 -19.14 0.64 22.99
C VAL A 306 -18.27 1.47 22.06
N LEU A 307 -17.58 0.87 21.08
CA LEU A 307 -16.81 1.63 20.09
C LEU A 307 -17.72 2.44 19.16
N LEU A 308 -18.89 1.92 18.79
CA LEU A 308 -19.87 2.64 17.98
C LEU A 308 -20.39 3.87 18.72
N ILE A 309 -20.86 3.69 19.97
CA ILE A 309 -21.35 4.78 20.81
C ILE A 309 -20.21 5.77 21.10
N GLY A 310 -19.03 5.30 21.48
CA GLY A 310 -17.88 6.14 21.80
C GLY A 310 -17.40 6.94 20.60
N THR A 311 -17.26 6.32 19.43
CA THR A 311 -16.86 7.02 18.20
C THR A 311 -17.92 8.02 17.77
N PHE A 312 -19.21 7.63 17.76
CA PHE A 312 -20.30 8.54 17.40
C PHE A 312 -20.35 9.75 18.35
N SER A 313 -20.27 9.50 19.66
CA SER A 313 -20.21 10.55 20.68
C SER A 313 -19.01 11.47 20.47
N SER A 314 -17.83 10.92 20.16
CA SER A 314 -16.64 11.73 19.84
C SER A 314 -16.85 12.64 18.63
N ILE A 315 -17.49 12.14 17.56
CA ILE A 315 -17.76 12.92 16.35
C ILE A 315 -18.72 14.05 16.69
N VAL A 316 -19.84 13.76 17.36
CA VAL A 316 -20.85 14.76 17.75
C VAL A 316 -20.25 15.82 18.68
N LEU A 317 -19.54 15.40 19.72
CA LEU A 317 -18.91 16.28 20.71
C LEU A 317 -17.75 17.11 20.14
N THR A 318 -17.25 16.78 18.95
CA THR A 318 -16.24 17.60 18.25
C THR A 318 -16.89 18.51 17.21
N THR A 319 -17.89 18.02 16.46
CA THR A 319 -18.51 18.73 15.35
C THR A 319 -19.52 19.79 15.80
N VAL A 320 -20.36 19.49 16.79
CA VAL A 320 -21.38 20.42 17.29
C VAL A 320 -20.77 21.71 17.86
N PRO A 321 -19.77 21.66 18.77
CA PRO A 321 -19.10 22.88 19.23
C PRO A 321 -18.41 23.61 18.08
N THR A 322 -17.89 22.86 17.11
CA THR A 322 -17.20 23.45 15.97
C THR A 322 -18.12 24.30 15.11
N PHE A 323 -19.32 23.79 14.80
CA PHE A 323 -20.34 24.53 14.08
C PHE A 323 -20.85 25.75 14.85
N PHE A 324 -20.99 25.65 16.17
CA PHE A 324 -21.41 26.77 17.02
C PHE A 324 -20.39 27.91 17.03
N VAL A 325 -19.10 27.58 16.93
CA VAL A 325 -18.03 28.58 16.82
C VAL A 325 -17.96 29.19 15.41
N ILE A 326 -18.12 28.38 14.36
CA ILE A 326 -18.06 28.84 12.97
C ILE A 326 -19.17 29.87 12.70
N TRP A 327 -20.42 29.54 13.00
CA TRP A 327 -21.59 30.39 12.75
C TRP A 327 -21.93 31.36 13.90
N ASP A 328 -20.95 31.68 14.74
CA ASP A 328 -21.05 32.68 15.81
C ASP A 328 -22.22 32.48 16.82
N VAL A 329 -22.68 31.23 17.00
CA VAL A 329 -23.72 30.89 17.98
C VAL A 329 -23.16 30.94 19.40
N CYS A 330 -21.95 30.39 19.61
CA CYS A 330 -21.25 30.45 20.90
C CYS A 330 -19.73 30.33 20.70
N ARG A 331 -18.99 31.40 21.04
CA ARG A 331 -17.51 31.49 20.94
C ARG A 331 -16.81 31.61 22.30
N ASN A 332 -17.45 31.13 23.37
CA ASN A 332 -16.94 31.15 24.73
C ASN A 332 -15.86 30.07 24.96
N ASP A 333 -14.82 30.40 25.71
CA ASP A 333 -13.68 29.55 26.05
C ASP A 333 -14.05 28.34 26.93
N TYR A 334 -14.83 28.55 28.00
CA TYR A 334 -15.32 27.46 28.85
C TYR A 334 -16.22 26.48 28.10
N PHE A 335 -17.10 26.99 27.23
CA PHE A 335 -17.96 26.15 26.38
C PHE A 335 -17.13 25.23 25.48
N TYR A 336 -16.11 25.78 24.81
CA TYR A 336 -15.18 25.02 23.98
C TYR A 336 -14.41 23.99 24.82
N MET A 337 -13.85 24.38 25.96
CA MET A 337 -13.03 23.50 26.80
C MET A 337 -13.83 22.34 27.43
N ILE A 338 -15.05 22.58 27.92
CA ILE A 338 -15.88 21.55 28.55
C ILE A 338 -16.31 20.49 27.53
N LEU A 339 -16.76 20.91 26.34
CA LEU A 339 -17.20 19.95 25.31
C LEU A 339 -16.04 19.13 24.75
N PHE A 340 -14.87 19.76 24.57
CA PHE A 340 -13.65 19.01 24.28
C PHE A 340 -13.23 18.08 25.42
N ALA A 341 -13.55 18.38 26.69
CA ALA A 341 -13.27 17.48 27.81
C ALA A 341 -14.08 16.17 27.73
N PHE A 342 -15.32 16.24 27.25
CA PHE A 342 -16.15 15.06 27.02
C PHE A 342 -15.65 14.20 25.83
N THR A 343 -15.04 14.81 24.81
CA THR A 343 -14.44 14.03 23.70
C THR A 343 -13.27 13.15 24.18
N ALA A 344 -12.55 13.56 25.23
CA ALA A 344 -11.44 12.79 25.79
C ALA A 344 -11.90 11.47 26.43
N ILE A 345 -13.12 11.42 27.00
CA ILE A 345 -13.73 10.19 27.51
C ILE A 345 -13.92 9.20 26.37
N SER A 346 -14.52 9.65 25.27
CA SER A 346 -14.74 8.84 24.06
C SER A 346 -13.42 8.37 23.44
N THR A 347 -12.41 9.25 23.41
CA THR A 347 -11.06 8.95 22.92
C THR A 347 -10.37 7.87 23.76
N GLY A 348 -10.56 7.88 25.08
CA GLY A 348 -10.04 6.85 25.99
C GLY A 348 -10.60 5.47 25.68
N VAL A 349 -11.91 5.38 25.52
CA VAL A 349 -12.60 4.13 25.14
C VAL A 349 -12.11 3.62 23.78
N ASN A 350 -12.01 4.50 22.78
CA ASN A 350 -11.52 4.18 21.43
C ASN A 350 -10.04 3.78 21.37
N THR A 351 -9.27 4.08 22.41
CA THR A 351 -7.85 3.70 22.51
C THR A 351 -7.67 2.40 23.28
N LEU A 352 -8.41 2.21 24.38
CA LEU A 352 -8.25 1.07 25.30
C LEU A 352 -8.80 -0.23 24.73
N ILE A 353 -10.02 -0.23 24.17
CA ILE A 353 -10.68 -1.46 23.69
C ILE A 353 -9.87 -2.13 22.57
N PRO A 354 -9.44 -1.42 21.51
CA PRO A 354 -8.58 -2.02 20.50
C PRO A 354 -7.21 -2.45 21.06
N GLY A 355 -6.71 -1.73 22.07
CA GLY A 355 -5.48 -2.10 22.78
C GLY A 355 -5.59 -3.45 23.50
N TRP A 356 -6.72 -3.75 24.14
CA TRP A 356 -6.95 -5.06 24.74
C TRP A 356 -7.04 -6.17 23.69
N ALA A 357 -7.78 -5.93 22.60
CA ALA A 357 -7.85 -6.87 21.49
C ALA A 357 -6.46 -7.14 20.87
N MET A 358 -5.59 -6.13 20.78
CA MET A 358 -4.21 -6.28 20.32
C MET A 358 -3.41 -7.25 21.21
N VAL A 359 -3.53 -7.14 22.54
CA VAL A 359 -2.83 -8.03 23.49
C VAL A 359 -3.27 -9.48 23.31
N GLU A 360 -4.56 -9.72 23.09
CA GLU A 360 -5.10 -11.07 22.86
C GLU A 360 -4.69 -11.65 21.50
N VAL A 361 -4.51 -10.79 20.49
CA VAL A 361 -4.10 -11.16 19.14
C VAL A 361 -2.60 -11.40 19.05
N ALA A 362 -1.79 -10.72 19.86
CA ALA A 362 -0.35 -10.91 19.92
C ALA A 362 -0.01 -12.37 20.27
N GLY A 363 0.85 -12.98 19.46
CA GLY A 363 1.39 -14.32 19.70
C GLY A 363 2.58 -14.27 20.64
N VAL A 364 2.78 -15.31 21.45
CA VAL A 364 3.96 -15.44 22.31
C VAL A 364 5.21 -15.52 21.42
N GLY A 365 6.18 -14.62 21.64
CA GLY A 365 7.38 -14.49 20.81
C GLY A 365 7.29 -13.46 19.66
N HIS A 366 6.13 -12.86 19.43
CA HIS A 366 5.91 -11.83 18.39
C HIS A 366 5.22 -10.58 18.95
N GLU A 367 5.26 -10.39 20.28
CA GLU A 367 4.49 -9.36 20.97
C GLU A 367 4.93 -7.95 20.57
N ALA A 368 6.24 -7.71 20.48
CA ALA A 368 6.77 -6.40 20.11
C ALA A 368 6.48 -6.09 18.64
N THR A 369 6.60 -7.09 17.76
CA THR A 369 6.32 -6.96 16.32
C THR A 369 4.85 -6.63 16.05
N ILE A 370 3.90 -7.36 16.65
CA ILE A 370 2.46 -7.10 16.44
C ILE A 370 2.05 -5.76 17.05
N ALA A 371 2.56 -5.41 18.23
CA ALA A 371 2.32 -4.09 18.84
C ALA A 371 2.90 -2.95 17.98
N ALA A 372 4.09 -3.16 17.40
CA ALA A 372 4.71 -2.22 16.49
C ALA A 372 3.91 -2.05 15.19
N ILE A 373 3.42 -3.15 14.58
CA ILE A 373 2.56 -3.08 13.39
C ILE A 373 1.27 -2.31 13.71
N TYR A 374 0.60 -2.64 14.82
CA TYR A 374 -0.61 -1.94 15.26
C TYR A 374 -0.36 -0.43 15.47
N GLY A 375 0.74 -0.09 16.14
CA GLY A 375 1.15 1.30 16.35
C GLY A 375 1.49 2.03 15.05
N THR A 376 2.17 1.38 14.10
CA THR A 376 2.53 1.98 12.81
C THR A 376 1.29 2.27 11.98
N ILE A 377 0.31 1.34 11.96
CA ILE A 377 -0.97 1.56 11.26
C ILE A 377 -1.67 2.81 11.79
N LYS A 378 -1.67 2.99 13.12
CA LYS A 378 -2.24 4.18 13.76
C LYS A 378 -1.52 5.47 13.32
N ASP A 379 -0.19 5.44 13.21
CA ASP A 379 0.59 6.66 12.98
C ASP A 379 0.77 6.99 11.48
N LEU A 380 0.58 6.00 10.58
CA LEU A 380 0.49 6.19 9.13
C LEU A 380 -0.64 7.17 8.73
N VAL A 381 -1.58 7.39 9.63
CA VAL A 381 -2.72 8.30 9.47
C VAL A 381 -2.31 9.77 9.45
N VAL A 382 -1.30 10.16 10.21
CA VAL A 382 -0.88 11.57 10.35
C VAL A 382 -0.56 12.20 8.99
N PRO A 383 0.27 11.60 8.10
CA PRO A 383 0.51 12.18 6.78
C PRO A 383 -0.75 12.19 5.90
N ILE A 384 -1.65 11.21 6.05
CA ILE A 384 -2.93 11.17 5.33
C ILE A 384 -3.82 12.36 5.76
N THR A 385 -3.94 12.61 7.06
CA THR A 385 -4.69 13.75 7.61
C THR A 385 -4.10 15.08 7.19
N ASN A 386 -2.77 15.23 7.21
CA ASN A 386 -2.13 16.48 6.80
C ASN A 386 -2.40 16.77 5.33
N ARG A 387 -2.30 15.76 4.46
CA ARG A 387 -2.62 15.93 3.03
C ARG A 387 -4.11 16.21 2.82
N TRP A 388 -4.98 15.54 3.58
CA TRP A 388 -6.41 15.79 3.57
C TRP A 388 -6.74 17.23 3.96
N ARG A 389 -6.10 17.77 5.00
CA ARG A 389 -6.30 19.16 5.45
C ARG A 389 -5.89 20.16 4.37
N THR A 390 -4.71 19.97 3.76
CA THR A 390 -4.27 20.82 2.63
C THR A 390 -5.29 20.76 1.50
N TYR A 391 -5.74 19.56 1.14
CA TYR A 391 -6.76 19.40 0.11
C TYR A 391 -8.09 20.11 0.43
N MET A 392 -8.57 20.02 1.67
CA MET A 392 -9.79 20.71 2.11
C MET A 392 -9.63 22.23 2.07
N THR A 393 -8.45 22.73 2.41
CA THR A 393 -8.12 24.17 2.37
C THR A 393 -8.08 24.67 0.93
N ASP A 394 -7.52 23.88 0.01
CA ASP A 394 -7.48 24.22 -1.42
C ASP A 394 -8.86 24.12 -2.09
N SER A 395 -9.71 23.19 -1.64
CA SER A 395 -11.05 22.96 -2.19
C SER A 395 -12.10 23.96 -1.71
N PHE A 396 -11.96 24.43 -0.48
CA PHE A 396 -12.82 25.45 0.12
C PHE A 396 -11.93 26.59 0.63
N PRO A 397 -11.47 27.48 -0.27
CA PRO A 397 -10.58 28.56 0.12
C PRO A 397 -11.28 29.49 1.09
N ALA A 398 -10.66 29.70 2.25
CA ALA A 398 -11.18 30.55 3.32
C ALA A 398 -10.12 31.58 3.70
N ASN A 399 -10.49 32.86 3.78
CA ASN A 399 -9.57 33.89 4.21
C ASN A 399 -9.58 34.01 5.72
N LEU A 400 -8.63 33.34 6.38
CA LEU A 400 -8.54 33.29 7.85
C LEU A 400 -8.21 34.64 8.51
N ALA A 401 -7.91 35.70 7.74
CA ALA A 401 -7.81 37.06 8.26
C ALA A 401 -9.19 37.72 8.45
N LEU A 402 -10.21 37.27 7.70
CA LEU A 402 -11.58 37.80 7.72
C LEU A 402 -12.52 36.79 8.40
N LEU A 403 -12.29 36.60 9.70
CA LEU A 403 -12.98 35.58 10.50
C LEU A 403 -14.52 35.73 10.57
N ASN A 404 -15.06 36.92 10.32
CA ASN A 404 -16.50 37.21 10.38
C ASN A 404 -17.17 37.29 9.01
N ASP A 405 -16.46 36.99 7.94
CA ASP A 405 -17.02 36.98 6.58
C ASP A 405 -17.84 35.70 6.31
N ASP A 406 -19.03 35.85 5.73
CA ASP A 406 -19.96 34.74 5.45
C ASP A 406 -19.35 33.70 4.51
N ALA A 407 -18.57 34.14 3.51
CA ALA A 407 -17.91 33.22 2.58
C ALA A 407 -16.84 32.37 3.29
N THR A 408 -16.08 32.98 4.20
CA THR A 408 -15.09 32.29 5.05
C THR A 408 -15.75 31.30 6.02
N GLN A 409 -16.84 31.69 6.68
CA GLN A 409 -17.59 30.81 7.58
C GLN A 409 -18.20 29.63 6.84
N ASN A 410 -18.84 29.86 5.69
CA ASN A 410 -19.44 28.81 4.89
C ASN A 410 -18.40 27.86 4.28
N ALA A 411 -17.26 28.38 3.81
CA ALA A 411 -16.16 27.56 3.33
C ALA A 411 -15.65 26.61 4.42
N VAL A 412 -15.41 27.11 5.63
CA VAL A 412 -14.92 26.27 6.74
C VAL A 412 -16.01 25.35 7.29
N GLY A 413 -17.26 25.80 7.36
CA GLY A 413 -18.42 24.96 7.68
C GLY A 413 -18.54 23.76 6.73
N ASN A 414 -18.44 24.01 5.42
CA ASN A 414 -18.47 22.95 4.41
C ASN A 414 -17.31 21.96 4.54
N GLN A 415 -16.09 22.42 4.86
CA GLN A 415 -14.96 21.52 5.15
C GLN A 415 -15.29 20.56 6.31
N TRP A 416 -15.86 21.08 7.40
CA TRP A 416 -16.20 20.28 8.57
C TRP A 416 -17.37 19.32 8.33
N ILE A 417 -18.36 19.70 7.50
CA ILE A 417 -19.45 18.81 7.06
C ILE A 417 -18.88 17.61 6.30
N VAL A 418 -17.98 17.86 5.33
CA VAL A 418 -17.36 16.77 4.56
C VAL A 418 -16.52 15.87 5.46
N CYS A 419 -15.75 16.45 6.40
CA CYS A 419 -14.98 15.66 7.37
C CYS A 419 -15.90 14.79 8.25
N MET A 420 -17.02 15.32 8.72
CA MET A 420 -18.01 14.58 9.51
C MET A 420 -18.59 13.40 8.71
N CYS A 421 -18.94 13.59 7.44
CA CYS A 421 -19.49 12.53 6.60
C CYS A 421 -18.49 11.37 6.45
N VAL A 422 -17.21 11.67 6.25
CA VAL A 422 -16.16 10.64 6.14
C VAL A 422 -15.91 9.94 7.48
N GLN A 423 -15.89 10.68 8.58
CA GLN A 423 -15.78 10.11 9.93
C GLN A 423 -16.94 9.17 10.26
N LEU A 424 -18.17 9.53 9.88
CA LEU A 424 -19.36 8.69 10.05
C LEU A 424 -19.31 7.43 9.18
N ALA A 425 -18.82 7.52 7.94
CA ALA A 425 -18.58 6.34 7.10
C ALA A 425 -17.59 5.36 7.76
N GLY A 426 -16.66 5.86 8.59
CA GLY A 426 -15.76 5.05 9.40
C GLY A 426 -16.44 4.10 10.39
N LEU A 427 -17.65 4.44 10.87
CA LEU A 427 -18.43 3.57 11.78
C LEU A 427 -18.79 2.24 11.13
N ALA A 428 -18.96 2.23 9.80
CA ALA A 428 -19.29 1.03 9.04
C ALA A 428 -18.20 -0.05 9.09
N PHE A 429 -16.98 0.26 9.55
CA PHE A 429 -15.88 -0.71 9.67
C PHE A 429 -15.76 -1.34 11.06
N ILE A 430 -16.53 -0.88 12.06
CA ILE A 430 -16.49 -1.44 13.43
C ILE A 430 -16.90 -2.93 13.46
N PHE A 431 -17.72 -3.39 12.49
CA PHE A 431 -18.08 -4.81 12.36
C PHE A 431 -16.90 -5.75 12.15
N LEU A 432 -15.75 -5.25 11.68
CA LEU A 432 -14.54 -6.04 11.49
C LEU A 432 -13.94 -6.51 12.82
N LEU A 433 -14.18 -5.78 13.91
CA LEU A 433 -13.81 -6.22 15.25
C LEU A 433 -14.84 -7.24 15.78
N PRO A 434 -14.47 -8.31 16.48
CA PRO A 434 -15.43 -9.18 17.17
C PRO A 434 -16.22 -8.46 18.27
N THR A 435 -17.33 -9.05 18.70
CA THR A 435 -18.22 -8.45 19.74
C THR A 435 -17.58 -8.42 21.12
N GLN A 436 -16.70 -9.37 21.44
CA GLN A 436 -16.06 -9.47 22.76
C GLN A 436 -14.79 -10.34 22.67
N ARG A 437 -14.11 -10.50 23.82
CA ARG A 437 -12.94 -11.34 24.01
C ARG A 437 -13.12 -12.80 23.57
N GLN A 438 -14.19 -13.48 23.99
CA GLN A 438 -14.34 -14.91 23.66
C GLN A 438 -14.52 -15.19 22.17
N PRO A 439 -15.40 -14.49 21.44
CA PRO A 439 -15.48 -14.65 19.98
C PRO A 439 -14.16 -14.39 19.25
N LEU A 440 -13.32 -13.47 19.75
CA LEU A 440 -11.98 -13.23 19.19
C LEU A 440 -11.04 -14.43 19.42
N LEU A 441 -11.08 -15.03 20.61
CA LEU A 441 -10.31 -16.23 20.95
C LEU A 441 -10.83 -17.45 20.19
N ASP A 442 -12.15 -17.58 20.01
CA ASP A 442 -12.75 -18.62 19.18
C ASP A 442 -12.30 -18.49 17.72
N MET A 443 -12.20 -17.27 17.18
CA MET A 443 -11.63 -17.07 15.83
C MET A 443 -10.14 -17.40 15.77
N LYS A 444 -9.38 -17.15 16.85
CA LYS A 444 -7.95 -17.47 16.93
C LYS A 444 -7.75 -18.99 16.99
N ARG A 445 -8.58 -19.71 17.76
CA ARG A 445 -8.62 -21.18 17.95
C ARG A 445 -9.28 -21.92 16.80
N ALA A 446 -10.22 -21.30 16.09
CA ALA A 446 -10.87 -21.88 14.91
C ALA A 446 -9.86 -22.19 13.82
N LYS A 447 -8.65 -21.63 13.87
CA LYS A 447 -7.53 -22.05 13.02
C LYS A 447 -7.07 -23.48 13.27
N ASP A 448 -7.27 -24.03 14.47
CA ASP A 448 -7.02 -25.46 14.79
C ASP A 448 -8.15 -26.36 14.26
N ALA A 449 -9.32 -25.79 13.94
CA ALA A 449 -10.43 -26.48 13.27
C ALA A 449 -10.43 -26.28 11.74
N ASP A 450 -10.01 -25.11 11.24
CA ASP A 450 -9.92 -24.74 9.83
C ASP A 450 -8.65 -25.30 9.14
N THR A 451 -7.69 -25.84 9.90
CA THR A 451 -6.68 -26.77 9.36
C THR A 451 -7.30 -28.07 8.88
N ALA A 452 -8.49 -28.41 9.37
CA ALA A 452 -9.40 -29.33 8.70
C ALA A 452 -10.40 -28.51 7.85
N PHE A 453 -9.92 -27.92 6.75
CA PHE A 453 -10.79 -27.84 5.58
C PHE A 453 -11.13 -29.30 5.23
N LYS A 454 -12.20 -29.84 5.81
CA LYS A 454 -12.88 -30.99 5.27
C LYS A 454 -13.59 -30.46 4.02
N PRO A 455 -13.14 -30.81 2.80
CA PRO A 455 -13.98 -30.58 1.65
C PRO A 455 -15.26 -31.36 1.93
N HIS A 456 -16.40 -30.66 1.99
CA HIS A 456 -17.71 -31.28 2.20
C HIS A 456 -18.21 -32.06 0.97
N VAL A 457 -17.30 -32.52 0.13
CA VAL A 457 -17.55 -33.39 -1.02
C VAL A 457 -16.32 -34.27 -1.13
N ASP A 458 -16.48 -35.58 -1.12
CA ASP A 458 -15.43 -36.53 -1.49
C ASP A 458 -14.83 -36.07 -2.83
N MET A 459 -13.65 -35.44 -2.79
CA MET A 459 -13.04 -34.92 -4.00
C MET A 459 -12.41 -36.08 -4.74
N ASP A 460 -13.09 -36.58 -5.76
CA ASP A 460 -12.56 -37.57 -6.68
C ASP A 460 -11.28 -37.04 -7.33
N ALA A 461 -10.12 -37.44 -6.80
CA ALA A 461 -8.81 -37.08 -7.32
C ALA A 461 -8.64 -37.49 -8.81
N ALA A 462 -9.42 -38.48 -9.25
CA ALA A 462 -9.54 -38.92 -10.64
C ALA A 462 -10.05 -37.83 -11.60
N THR A 463 -10.65 -36.74 -11.10
CA THR A 463 -11.14 -35.64 -11.94
C THR A 463 -10.06 -34.63 -12.35
N ALA A 464 -8.84 -34.71 -11.78
CA ALA A 464 -7.72 -33.85 -12.16
C ALA A 464 -7.21 -34.15 -13.59
N ILE A 465 -6.77 -33.12 -14.33
CA ILE A 465 -6.24 -33.28 -15.70
C ILE A 465 -4.80 -33.81 -15.65
N ALA A 466 -4.01 -33.33 -14.70
CA ALA A 466 -2.61 -33.72 -14.53
C ALA A 466 -2.38 -34.51 -13.23
N PRO A 467 -1.45 -35.48 -13.22
CA PRO A 467 -1.08 -36.22 -12.02
C PRO A 467 -0.33 -35.33 -11.02
N GLY A 468 -0.28 -35.75 -9.74
CA GLY A 468 0.54 -35.10 -8.69
C GLY A 468 -0.22 -34.35 -7.60
N GLY A 469 -1.56 -34.34 -7.65
CA GLY A 469 -2.43 -33.78 -6.61
C GLY A 469 -2.37 -32.25 -6.49
N PRO A 470 -3.38 -31.63 -5.84
CA PRO A 470 -3.47 -30.18 -5.76
C PRO A 470 -2.28 -29.58 -5.01
N VAL A 471 -1.65 -28.55 -5.59
CA VAL A 471 -0.53 -27.85 -4.97
C VAL A 471 -1.05 -26.96 -3.84
N ALA A 472 -0.72 -27.30 -2.59
CA ALA A 472 -1.11 -26.48 -1.45
C ALA A 472 -0.53 -25.06 -1.57
N LEU A 473 -1.34 -24.02 -1.34
CA LEU A 473 -0.92 -22.62 -1.50
C LEU A 473 0.29 -22.21 -0.65
N LYS A 474 0.50 -22.89 0.49
CA LYS A 474 1.64 -22.68 1.40
C LYS A 474 2.84 -23.57 1.11
N SER A 475 2.75 -24.43 0.09
CA SER A 475 3.85 -25.31 -0.30
C SER A 475 5.03 -24.51 -0.86
N ARG A 476 6.24 -25.08 -0.79
CA ARG A 476 7.45 -24.46 -1.35
C ARG A 476 7.29 -24.12 -2.85
N PRO A 477 6.78 -25.02 -3.73
CA PRO A 477 6.59 -24.70 -5.15
C PRO A 477 5.64 -23.53 -5.39
N ALA A 478 4.54 -23.46 -4.62
CA ALA A 478 3.60 -22.35 -4.69
C ALA A 478 4.25 -21.01 -4.30
N ILE A 479 5.01 -20.98 -3.20
CA ILE A 479 5.69 -19.76 -2.73
C ILE A 479 6.72 -19.29 -3.77
N VAL A 480 7.53 -20.22 -4.29
CA VAL A 480 8.55 -19.92 -5.32
C VAL A 480 7.89 -19.31 -6.56
N TYR A 481 6.85 -19.96 -7.09
CA TYR A 481 6.09 -19.43 -8.23
C TYR A 481 5.57 -18.02 -7.96
N ASN A 482 4.93 -17.82 -6.80
CA ASN A 482 4.32 -16.54 -6.45
C ASN A 482 5.36 -15.40 -6.32
N VAL A 483 6.54 -15.68 -5.75
CA VAL A 483 7.63 -14.70 -5.68
C VAL A 483 8.09 -14.30 -7.09
N LEU A 484 8.30 -15.27 -7.97
CA LEU A 484 8.69 -15.00 -9.36
C LEU A 484 7.61 -14.21 -10.11
N ALA A 485 6.33 -14.55 -9.90
CA ALA A 485 5.20 -13.87 -10.53
C ALA A 485 5.03 -12.42 -10.03
N ILE A 486 5.28 -12.14 -8.75
CA ILE A 486 5.29 -10.78 -8.19
C ILE A 486 6.40 -9.94 -8.82
N VAL A 487 7.64 -10.47 -8.86
CA VAL A 487 8.79 -9.76 -9.44
C VAL A 487 8.54 -9.50 -10.92
N ALA A 488 8.09 -10.52 -11.66
CA ALA A 488 7.80 -10.37 -13.09
C ALA A 488 6.72 -9.30 -13.34
N THR A 489 5.64 -9.32 -12.56
CA THR A 489 4.55 -8.34 -12.73
C THR A 489 4.99 -6.93 -12.30
N PHE A 490 5.83 -6.80 -11.28
CA PHE A 490 6.41 -5.52 -10.88
C PHE A 490 7.23 -4.91 -12.03
N LEU A 491 8.17 -5.67 -12.61
CA LEU A 491 9.01 -5.20 -13.71
C LEU A 491 8.19 -4.84 -14.96
N GLN A 492 7.19 -5.65 -15.31
CA GLN A 492 6.29 -5.38 -16.43
C GLN A 492 5.49 -4.07 -16.28
N ASN A 493 5.20 -3.67 -15.04
CA ASN A 493 4.46 -2.44 -14.76
C ASN A 493 5.39 -1.25 -14.47
N THR A 494 6.67 -1.47 -14.17
CA THR A 494 7.65 -0.42 -13.88
C THR A 494 8.39 0.03 -15.14
N LEU A 495 8.88 -0.90 -15.97
CA LEU A 495 9.77 -0.56 -17.10
C LEU A 495 9.11 0.28 -18.19
N PRO A 496 7.88 -0.02 -18.69
CA PRO A 496 7.28 0.77 -19.77
C PRO A 496 6.99 2.24 -19.39
N PRO A 497 6.45 2.56 -18.19
CA PRO A 497 6.25 3.95 -17.79
C PRO A 497 7.54 4.78 -17.72
N LEU A 498 8.70 4.16 -17.46
CA LEU A 498 9.98 4.89 -17.46
C LEU A 498 10.29 5.51 -18.83
N ASN A 499 9.68 5.03 -19.92
CA ASN A 499 9.81 5.67 -21.22
C ASN A 499 9.33 7.11 -21.21
N ASN A 500 8.23 7.38 -20.51
CA ASN A 500 7.70 8.73 -20.38
C ASN A 500 8.48 9.53 -19.33
N TYR A 501 8.69 8.96 -18.14
CA TYR A 501 9.35 9.69 -17.05
C TYR A 501 10.81 10.05 -17.36
N ILE A 502 11.59 9.10 -17.88
CA ILE A 502 13.03 9.28 -18.09
C ILE A 502 13.31 9.78 -19.51
N PHE A 503 12.85 9.06 -20.54
CA PHE A 503 13.24 9.40 -21.90
C PHE A 503 12.47 10.60 -22.46
N ALA A 504 11.17 10.71 -22.20
CA ALA A 504 10.37 11.84 -22.68
C ALA A 504 10.54 13.10 -21.83
N THR A 505 10.45 13.02 -20.49
CA THR A 505 10.47 14.21 -19.63
C THR A 505 11.82 14.57 -19.05
N TYR A 506 12.68 13.62 -18.66
CA TYR A 506 13.97 13.94 -18.04
C TYR A 506 15.04 14.28 -19.11
N LEU A 507 15.14 13.45 -20.15
CA LEU A 507 16.09 13.65 -21.25
C LEU A 507 15.53 14.50 -22.40
N HIS A 508 14.23 14.83 -22.39
CA HIS A 508 13.57 15.55 -23.50
C HIS A 508 13.81 14.90 -24.87
N GLY A 509 13.77 13.56 -24.93
CA GLY A 509 13.83 12.81 -26.18
C GLY A 509 12.70 13.23 -27.12
N SER A 510 12.99 13.25 -28.43
CA SER A 510 11.96 13.55 -29.43
C SER A 510 10.79 12.55 -29.30
N PRO A 511 9.53 12.97 -29.57
CA PRO A 511 8.39 12.07 -29.52
C PRO A 511 8.59 10.81 -30.37
N LEU A 512 9.31 10.94 -31.49
CA LEU A 512 9.72 9.82 -32.33
C LEU A 512 10.66 8.87 -31.56
N SER A 513 11.74 9.36 -30.93
CA SER A 513 12.70 8.49 -30.24
C SER A 513 12.10 7.74 -29.04
N VAL A 514 11.12 8.35 -28.36
CA VAL A 514 10.37 7.69 -27.28
C VAL A 514 9.39 6.65 -27.85
N ALA A 515 8.73 6.94 -28.97
CA ALA A 515 7.85 5.98 -29.65
C ALA A 515 8.62 4.74 -30.15
N GLN A 516 9.87 4.91 -30.60
CA GLN A 516 10.76 3.82 -30.99
C GLN A 516 11.03 2.82 -29.85
N LEU A 517 11.12 3.30 -28.61
CA LEU A 517 11.28 2.41 -27.46
C LEU A 517 10.03 1.56 -27.22
N ALA A 518 8.85 2.17 -27.33
CA ALA A 518 7.58 1.46 -27.19
C ALA A 518 7.33 0.47 -28.35
N SER A 519 7.78 0.78 -29.57
CA SER A 519 7.68 -0.14 -30.71
C SER A 519 8.56 -1.38 -30.52
N LEU A 520 9.80 -1.21 -30.08
CA LEU A 520 10.70 -2.32 -29.74
C LEU A 520 10.15 -3.20 -28.61
N GLN A 521 9.58 -2.59 -27.57
CA GLN A 521 8.89 -3.33 -26.50
C GLN A 521 7.71 -4.16 -27.05
N SER A 522 6.92 -3.58 -27.96
CA SER A 522 5.78 -4.27 -28.59
C SER A 522 6.23 -5.48 -29.40
N ILE A 523 7.30 -5.35 -30.19
CA ILE A 523 7.91 -6.46 -30.94
C ILE A 523 8.33 -7.58 -29.98
N ALA A 524 9.05 -7.26 -28.90
CA ALA A 524 9.49 -8.24 -27.92
C ALA A 524 8.31 -9.03 -27.29
N TRP A 525 7.18 -8.38 -27.01
CA TRP A 525 5.99 -9.05 -26.49
C TRP A 525 5.33 -10.01 -27.48
N THR A 526 5.42 -9.75 -28.80
CA THR A 526 4.90 -10.70 -29.81
C THR A 526 5.65 -12.04 -29.81
N LEU A 527 6.94 -12.03 -29.45
CA LEU A 527 7.78 -13.23 -29.32
C LEU A 527 7.44 -14.09 -28.09
N ARG A 528 6.52 -13.65 -27.23
CA ARG A 528 6.05 -14.46 -26.09
C ARG A 528 5.51 -15.82 -26.54
N VAL A 529 4.78 -15.89 -27.65
CA VAL A 529 4.28 -17.18 -28.18
C VAL A 529 5.43 -18.06 -28.63
N THR A 530 6.46 -17.51 -29.28
CA THR A 530 7.62 -18.31 -29.68
C THR A 530 8.37 -18.88 -28.49
N PHE A 531 8.49 -18.11 -27.39
CA PHE A 531 9.08 -18.62 -26.14
C PHE A 531 8.18 -19.63 -25.43
N ALA A 532 6.86 -19.49 -25.54
CA ALA A 532 5.91 -20.47 -24.99
C ALA A 532 5.99 -21.80 -25.73
N VAL A 533 6.05 -21.77 -27.07
CA VAL A 533 6.30 -22.94 -27.92
C VAL A 533 7.62 -23.60 -27.54
N ALA A 534 8.69 -22.80 -27.43
CA ALA A 534 10.00 -23.31 -27.07
C ALA A 534 10.01 -23.89 -25.64
N SER A 535 9.31 -23.28 -24.69
CA SER A 535 9.18 -23.77 -23.32
C SER A 535 8.32 -25.02 -23.19
N ASP A 536 7.37 -25.26 -24.10
CA ASP A 536 6.56 -26.48 -24.07
C ASP A 536 7.25 -27.65 -24.77
N PHE A 537 8.06 -27.38 -25.81
CA PHE A 537 8.68 -28.38 -26.68
C PHE A 537 10.16 -28.67 -26.39
N VAL A 538 10.99 -27.64 -26.18
CA VAL A 538 12.45 -27.80 -26.05
C VAL A 538 12.80 -28.15 -24.61
N GLU A 539 13.19 -29.40 -24.40
CA GLU A 539 13.69 -29.90 -23.12
C GLU A 539 15.23 -29.93 -23.11
N PHE A 540 15.83 -29.47 -22.02
CA PHE A 540 17.29 -29.53 -21.84
C PHE A 540 17.63 -30.31 -20.59
N ARG A 541 18.39 -31.39 -20.74
CA ARG A 541 18.71 -32.35 -19.65
C ARG A 541 17.46 -32.88 -18.91
N GLY A 542 16.36 -33.03 -19.64
CA GLY A 542 15.06 -33.48 -19.10
C GLY A 542 14.24 -32.41 -18.38
N TYR A 543 14.74 -31.18 -18.26
CA TYR A 543 13.99 -30.04 -17.72
C TYR A 543 13.26 -29.28 -18.83
N ARG A 544 11.98 -28.95 -18.58
CA ARG A 544 11.09 -28.33 -19.57
C ARG A 544 11.04 -26.80 -19.47
N ARG A 545 11.00 -26.24 -18.26
CA ARG A 545 10.73 -24.80 -18.02
C ARG A 545 11.82 -24.06 -17.27
N LYS A 546 12.63 -24.78 -16.48
CA LYS A 546 13.69 -24.18 -15.66
C LYS A 546 14.73 -23.44 -16.51
N LEU A 547 15.12 -24.01 -17.66
CA LEU A 547 16.07 -23.38 -18.58
C LEU A 547 15.57 -22.02 -19.07
N TRP A 548 14.33 -21.97 -19.58
CA TRP A 548 13.74 -20.77 -20.16
C TRP A 548 13.53 -19.66 -19.12
N LEU A 549 13.20 -20.02 -17.88
CA LEU A 549 13.17 -19.08 -16.76
C LEU A 549 14.56 -18.50 -16.46
N ILE A 550 15.60 -19.35 -16.39
CA ILE A 550 16.98 -18.91 -16.13
C ILE A 550 17.46 -17.98 -17.25
N LEU A 551 17.30 -18.38 -18.52
CA LEU A 551 17.70 -17.57 -19.67
C LEU A 551 16.98 -16.22 -19.68
N GLY A 552 15.68 -16.21 -19.43
CA GLY A 552 14.89 -14.98 -19.35
C GLY A 552 15.41 -14.05 -18.26
N TRP A 553 15.64 -14.54 -17.05
CA TRP A 553 16.18 -13.74 -15.95
C TRP A 553 17.61 -13.25 -16.20
N VAL A 554 18.47 -14.04 -16.84
CA VAL A 554 19.83 -13.63 -17.22
C VAL A 554 19.79 -12.47 -18.23
N ILE A 555 18.93 -12.56 -19.24
CA ILE A 555 18.76 -11.48 -20.23
C ILE A 555 18.25 -10.20 -19.56
N VAL A 556 17.26 -10.32 -18.67
CA VAL A 556 16.73 -9.17 -17.90
C VAL A 556 17.83 -8.58 -17.02
N LEU A 557 18.58 -9.40 -16.30
CA LEU A 557 19.64 -8.96 -15.39
C LEU A 557 20.78 -8.24 -16.14
N ALA A 558 21.22 -8.77 -17.28
CA ALA A 558 22.24 -8.14 -18.10
C ALA A 558 21.77 -6.80 -18.68
N SER A 559 20.53 -6.76 -19.19
CA SER A 559 19.98 -5.57 -19.85
C SER A 559 19.59 -4.46 -18.87
N VAL A 560 18.97 -4.82 -17.74
CA VAL A 560 18.65 -3.87 -16.68
C VAL A 560 19.92 -3.45 -15.93
N GLY A 561 20.89 -4.34 -15.78
CA GLY A 561 22.21 -4.02 -15.22
C GLY A 561 22.94 -2.97 -16.04
N SER A 562 22.97 -3.11 -17.38
CA SER A 562 23.61 -2.11 -18.24
C SER A 562 22.94 -0.73 -18.12
N MET A 563 21.61 -0.66 -17.99
CA MET A 563 20.88 0.58 -17.75
C MET A 563 21.04 1.12 -16.31
N ALA A 564 21.17 0.27 -15.31
CA ALA A 564 21.33 0.67 -13.91
C ALA A 564 22.69 1.33 -13.66
N PHE A 565 23.73 0.81 -14.31
CA PHE A 565 25.11 1.27 -14.15
C PHE A 565 25.56 2.27 -15.23
N SER A 566 24.73 2.55 -16.25
CA SER A 566 24.99 3.63 -17.20
C SER A 566 24.70 5.00 -16.57
N SER A 567 25.54 6.00 -16.87
CA SER A 567 25.26 7.38 -16.47
C SER A 567 24.25 8.01 -17.43
N PHE A 568 23.09 8.43 -16.91
CA PHE A 568 22.09 9.20 -17.68
C PHE A 568 22.54 10.66 -17.89
N GLY A 569 23.49 11.14 -17.07
CA GLY A 569 23.94 12.53 -17.02
C GLY A 569 22.87 13.48 -16.47
N ALA A 570 23.13 14.79 -16.62
CA ALA A 570 22.22 15.85 -16.21
C ALA A 570 20.91 15.80 -17.02
N PRO A 571 19.77 16.20 -16.42
CA PRO A 571 18.53 16.38 -17.18
C PRO A 571 18.69 17.48 -18.22
N PHE A 572 17.80 17.50 -19.22
CA PHE A 572 17.80 18.55 -20.24
C PHE A 572 17.68 19.95 -19.63
N CYS A 573 16.87 20.12 -18.60
CA CYS A 573 16.74 21.33 -17.80
C CYS A 573 16.24 20.90 -16.41
N ASP A 574 16.97 21.15 -15.32
CA ASP A 574 16.54 20.74 -13.98
C ASP A 574 15.63 21.80 -13.34
N PRO A 575 14.34 21.52 -13.07
CA PRO A 575 13.46 22.45 -12.38
C PRO A 575 13.87 22.74 -10.92
N LYS A 576 14.77 21.93 -10.35
CA LYS A 576 15.32 22.16 -9.01
C LYS A 576 16.26 23.36 -8.98
N ASP A 577 17.10 23.49 -10.01
CA ASP A 577 18.07 24.58 -10.12
C ASP A 577 17.48 25.77 -10.88
N TYR A 578 16.61 25.49 -11.86
CA TYR A 578 15.96 26.49 -12.70
C TYR A 578 14.42 26.30 -12.70
N PRO A 579 13.68 26.91 -11.76
CA PRO A 579 12.23 26.71 -11.61
C PRO A 579 11.40 27.03 -12.87
N ARG A 580 11.95 27.85 -13.78
CA ARG A 580 11.32 28.28 -15.03
C ARG A 580 11.42 27.27 -16.19
N CYS A 581 12.14 26.15 -16.02
CA CYS A 581 12.24 25.09 -17.05
C CYS A 581 10.88 24.54 -17.53
N ARG A 582 9.81 24.70 -16.74
CA ARG A 582 8.47 24.16 -17.06
C ARG A 582 7.62 24.98 -18.01
N THR A 583 7.90 26.26 -18.16
CA THR A 583 7.05 27.18 -18.94
C THR A 583 7.65 27.41 -20.31
N SER A 584 6.88 27.15 -21.37
CA SER A 584 7.31 27.28 -22.78
C SER A 584 7.64 28.72 -23.22
N MET A 585 7.59 29.70 -22.30
CA MET A 585 7.87 31.12 -22.53
C MET A 585 8.88 31.71 -21.53
N ALA A 586 9.78 30.90 -20.98
CA ALA A 586 10.78 31.42 -20.05
C ALA A 586 12.04 31.92 -20.76
N ASN A 587 12.36 33.21 -20.61
CA ASN A 587 13.70 33.78 -20.77
C ASN A 587 14.67 33.13 -19.77
N THR A 588 15.04 31.87 -19.98
CA THR A 588 16.05 31.13 -19.21
C THR A 588 17.37 31.18 -19.97
N SER A 589 18.50 31.36 -19.27
CA SER A 589 19.82 31.39 -19.91
C SER A 589 20.15 30.05 -20.60
N THR A 590 20.87 30.10 -21.73
CA THR A 590 21.26 28.90 -22.49
C THR A 590 22.10 27.92 -21.68
N ALA A 591 22.82 28.40 -20.65
CA ALA A 591 23.58 27.58 -19.71
C ALA A 591 22.73 26.65 -18.82
N ALA A 592 21.42 26.90 -18.72
CA ALA A 592 20.50 26.05 -17.96
C ALA A 592 20.10 24.75 -18.71
N TYR A 593 20.42 24.65 -20.01
CA TYR A 593 20.00 23.54 -20.87
C TYR A 593 21.17 22.64 -21.26
N ASP A 594 21.02 21.33 -21.05
CA ASP A 594 21.91 20.31 -21.62
C ASP A 594 21.35 19.84 -22.97
N LEU A 595 21.77 20.50 -24.05
CA LEU A 595 21.34 20.19 -25.42
C LEU A 595 21.79 18.79 -25.89
N THR A 596 22.70 18.13 -25.17
CA THR A 596 23.13 16.76 -25.50
C THR A 596 22.27 15.69 -24.83
N ALA A 597 21.43 16.05 -23.85
CA ALA A 597 20.58 15.08 -23.14
C ALA A 597 19.65 14.27 -24.08
N PRO A 598 18.98 14.86 -25.09
CA PRO A 598 18.07 14.11 -25.97
C PRO A 598 18.75 13.03 -26.84
N SER A 599 20.02 13.23 -27.22
CA SER A 599 20.75 12.27 -28.07
C SER A 599 21.11 10.97 -27.32
N ARG A 600 21.22 11.04 -25.98
CA ARG A 600 21.54 9.89 -25.12
C ARG A 600 20.45 8.81 -25.13
N VAL A 601 19.20 9.17 -25.48
CA VAL A 601 18.07 8.24 -25.54
C VAL A 601 18.34 7.07 -26.53
N ALA A 602 19.10 7.31 -27.59
CA ALA A 602 19.35 6.31 -28.63
C ALA A 602 20.03 5.04 -28.10
N TRP A 603 20.95 5.17 -27.13
CA TRP A 603 21.68 4.03 -26.55
C TRP A 603 20.73 3.08 -25.79
N TYR A 604 19.69 3.61 -25.14
CA TYR A 604 18.75 2.83 -24.32
C TYR A 604 17.78 1.97 -25.12
N ARG A 605 17.73 2.09 -26.44
CA ARG A 605 16.87 1.28 -27.33
C ARG A 605 17.17 -0.20 -27.23
N VAL A 606 18.45 -0.57 -27.34
CA VAL A 606 18.90 -1.97 -27.35
C VAL A 606 18.69 -2.64 -25.98
N PRO A 607 19.14 -2.06 -24.84
CA PRO A 607 18.86 -2.63 -23.52
C PRO A 607 17.36 -2.76 -23.23
N THR A 608 16.53 -1.80 -23.66
CA THR A 608 15.07 -1.86 -23.44
C THR A 608 14.42 -3.01 -24.21
N LEU A 609 14.85 -3.25 -25.46
CA LEU A 609 14.41 -4.38 -26.26
C LEU A 609 14.72 -5.71 -25.56
N PHE A 610 15.99 -5.92 -25.18
CA PHE A 610 16.41 -7.17 -24.56
C PHE A 610 15.81 -7.38 -23.17
N ALA A 611 15.69 -6.32 -22.35
CA ALA A 611 14.99 -6.40 -21.07
C ALA A 611 13.55 -6.88 -21.25
N THR A 612 12.84 -6.36 -22.26
CA THR A 612 11.45 -6.75 -22.54
C THR A 612 11.36 -8.16 -23.11
N LEU A 613 12.32 -8.56 -23.94
CA LEU A 613 12.41 -9.92 -24.50
C LEU A 613 12.64 -10.96 -23.40
N GLY A 614 13.56 -10.69 -22.47
CA GLY A 614 13.77 -11.53 -21.30
C GLY A 614 12.52 -11.62 -20.41
N MET A 615 11.81 -10.50 -20.22
CA MET A 615 10.53 -10.49 -19.49
C MET A 615 9.43 -11.30 -20.19
N ALA A 616 9.34 -11.23 -21.53
CA ALA A 616 8.38 -12.02 -22.31
C ALA A 616 8.66 -13.53 -22.19
N MET A 617 9.94 -13.92 -22.18
CA MET A 617 10.37 -15.32 -21.98
C MET A 617 10.04 -15.84 -20.57
N VAL A 618 10.33 -15.05 -19.53
CA VAL A 618 9.96 -15.37 -18.15
C VAL A 618 8.45 -15.54 -18.03
N GLN A 619 7.67 -14.60 -18.58
CA GLN A 619 6.22 -14.63 -18.48
C GLN A 619 5.63 -15.85 -19.20
N ALA A 620 6.09 -16.18 -20.41
CA ALA A 620 5.65 -17.37 -21.15
C ALA A 620 5.86 -18.66 -20.33
N SER A 621 7.01 -18.76 -19.67
CA SER A 621 7.35 -19.91 -18.83
C SER A 621 6.47 -19.98 -17.57
N LEU A 622 6.26 -18.85 -16.89
CA LEU A 622 5.38 -18.78 -15.71
C LEU A 622 3.91 -19.07 -16.05
N ASP A 623 3.43 -18.67 -17.22
CA ASP A 623 2.07 -19.02 -17.66
C ASP A 623 1.90 -20.54 -17.82
N GLY A 624 2.90 -21.22 -18.36
CA GLY A 624 2.90 -22.68 -18.45
C GLY A 624 2.79 -23.33 -17.07
N VAL A 625 3.65 -22.90 -16.13
CA VAL A 625 3.66 -23.43 -14.74
C VAL A 625 2.32 -23.20 -14.04
N LEU A 626 1.70 -22.04 -14.28
CA LEU A 626 0.38 -21.71 -13.74
C LEU A 626 -0.69 -22.70 -14.20
N VAL A 627 -0.71 -23.01 -15.49
CA VAL A 627 -1.66 -23.95 -16.10
C VAL A 627 -1.43 -25.36 -15.54
N GLU A 628 -0.17 -25.78 -15.45
CA GLU A 628 0.20 -27.10 -14.89
C GLU A 628 -0.28 -27.26 -13.45
N PHE A 629 -0.01 -26.27 -12.60
CA PHE A 629 -0.45 -26.30 -11.20
C PHE A 629 -1.97 -26.29 -11.08
N ALA A 630 -2.67 -25.56 -11.96
CA ALA A 630 -4.12 -25.61 -12.01
C ALA A 630 -4.65 -26.96 -12.52
N HIS A 631 -3.97 -27.64 -13.44
CA HIS A 631 -4.40 -28.96 -13.95
C HIS A 631 -4.34 -30.07 -12.90
N ARG A 632 -3.48 -29.94 -11.89
CA ARG A 632 -3.41 -30.87 -10.75
C ARG A 632 -4.55 -30.71 -9.75
N GLU A 633 -5.33 -29.63 -9.86
CA GLU A 633 -6.51 -29.41 -9.01
C GLU A 633 -7.73 -30.20 -9.54
N PRO A 634 -8.49 -30.86 -8.65
CA PRO A 634 -9.73 -31.53 -9.03
C PRO A 634 -10.77 -30.51 -9.49
N VAL A 635 -11.74 -30.96 -10.30
CA VAL A 635 -12.70 -30.09 -11.01
C VAL A 635 -13.47 -29.15 -10.08
N ALA A 636 -13.67 -29.51 -8.81
CA ALA A 636 -14.37 -28.67 -7.84
C ALA A 636 -13.60 -27.38 -7.47
N ILE A 637 -12.27 -27.47 -7.34
CA ILE A 637 -11.41 -26.35 -6.90
C ILE A 637 -10.45 -25.86 -8.00
N ARG A 638 -10.51 -26.42 -9.21
CA ARG A 638 -9.66 -26.04 -10.33
C ARG A 638 -9.72 -24.54 -10.63
N GLY A 639 -8.56 -23.93 -10.79
CA GLY A 639 -8.40 -22.49 -10.98
C GLY A 639 -8.23 -21.70 -9.68
N HIS A 640 -8.24 -22.36 -8.51
CA HIS A 640 -8.01 -21.73 -7.21
C HIS A 640 -6.58 -21.20 -7.08
N PHE A 641 -5.59 -22.02 -7.45
CA PHE A 641 -4.20 -21.58 -7.56
C PHE A 641 -4.06 -20.38 -8.52
N GLN A 642 -4.75 -20.43 -9.67
CA GLN A 642 -4.66 -19.39 -10.70
C GLN A 642 -5.15 -18.02 -10.20
N ILE A 643 -6.29 -17.97 -9.52
CA ILE A 643 -6.80 -16.70 -8.99
C ILE A 643 -5.95 -16.19 -7.82
N PHE A 644 -5.40 -17.08 -7.00
CA PHE A 644 -4.46 -16.71 -5.93
C PHE A 644 -3.16 -16.12 -6.49
N ALA A 645 -2.60 -16.75 -7.52
CA ALA A 645 -1.46 -16.26 -8.28
C ALA A 645 -1.75 -14.89 -8.90
N CYS A 646 -2.88 -14.72 -9.60
CA CYS A 646 -3.28 -13.43 -10.19
C CYS A 646 -3.46 -12.34 -9.13
N PHE A 647 -3.98 -12.67 -7.95
CA PHE A 647 -4.06 -11.76 -6.81
C PHE A 647 -2.68 -11.27 -6.37
N LEU A 648 -1.72 -12.19 -6.14
CA LEU A 648 -0.37 -11.86 -5.72
C LEU A 648 0.40 -11.07 -6.80
N SER A 649 0.31 -11.48 -8.07
CA SER A 649 0.81 -10.70 -9.20
C SER A 649 0.20 -9.30 -9.25
N GLY A 650 -1.10 -9.17 -8.95
CA GLY A 650 -1.79 -7.89 -8.82
C GLY A 650 -1.16 -6.95 -7.79
N ILE A 651 -0.65 -7.49 -6.67
CA ILE A 651 0.12 -6.75 -5.67
C ILE A 651 1.43 -6.24 -6.26
N GLY A 652 2.16 -7.07 -7.02
CA GLY A 652 3.37 -6.64 -7.73
C GLY A 652 3.12 -5.44 -8.65
N GLY A 653 2.01 -5.46 -9.40
CA GLY A 653 1.59 -4.34 -10.24
C GLY A 653 1.17 -3.08 -9.46
N LEU A 654 0.57 -3.23 -8.27
CA LEU A 654 0.24 -2.10 -7.39
C LEU A 654 1.51 -1.49 -6.78
N LEU A 655 2.42 -2.32 -6.28
CA LEU A 655 3.70 -1.90 -5.71
C LEU A 655 4.54 -1.14 -6.73
N SER A 656 4.53 -1.57 -8.00
CA SER A 656 5.20 -0.86 -9.11
C SER A 656 4.69 0.57 -9.29
N ARG A 657 3.37 0.77 -9.28
CA ARG A 657 2.76 2.10 -9.44
C ARG A 657 3.02 2.99 -8.23
N VAL A 658 2.93 2.43 -7.03
CA VAL A 658 3.30 3.12 -5.78
C VAL A 658 4.76 3.54 -5.82
N PHE A 659 5.65 2.64 -6.24
CA PHE A 659 7.08 2.94 -6.41
C PHE A 659 7.30 4.11 -7.37
N LEU A 660 6.69 4.08 -8.56
CA LEU A 660 6.78 5.21 -9.50
C LEU A 660 6.23 6.50 -8.90
N GLN A 661 5.12 6.44 -8.16
CA GLN A 661 4.50 7.61 -7.56
C GLN A 661 5.32 8.26 -6.45
N PHE A 662 6.00 7.47 -5.62
CA PHE A 662 6.80 8.02 -4.53
C PHE A 662 8.24 8.31 -4.95
N CYS A 663 8.84 7.46 -5.78
CA CYS A 663 10.26 7.56 -6.14
C CYS A 663 10.51 8.33 -7.44
N VAL A 664 9.55 8.41 -8.37
CA VAL A 664 9.73 8.96 -9.73
C VAL A 664 8.66 10.02 -10.06
N ASN A 665 8.18 10.77 -9.06
CA ASN A 665 7.19 11.85 -9.25
C ASN A 665 7.72 13.25 -8.88
N GLY A 666 9.04 13.45 -8.97
CA GLY A 666 9.66 14.75 -8.75
C GLY A 666 9.44 15.71 -9.92
N LYS A 667 9.65 17.01 -9.70
CA LYS A 667 9.51 18.04 -10.74
C LYS A 667 10.28 17.74 -12.03
N ARG A 668 11.48 17.14 -11.92
CA ARG A 668 12.35 16.69 -13.03
C ARG A 668 11.81 15.54 -13.89
N TYR A 669 10.79 14.82 -13.42
CA TYR A 669 10.09 13.77 -14.18
C TYR A 669 8.67 14.19 -14.58
N GLY A 670 8.38 15.50 -14.57
CA GLY A 670 7.04 16.01 -14.84
C GLY A 670 6.06 15.94 -13.67
N GLY A 671 6.50 15.52 -12.47
CA GLY A 671 5.66 15.35 -11.29
C GLY A 671 5.52 16.58 -10.38
N THR A 672 4.84 16.47 -9.25
CA THR A 672 4.60 17.62 -8.35
C THR A 672 5.54 17.66 -7.14
N TYR A 673 6.31 16.60 -6.89
CA TYR A 673 7.08 16.48 -5.65
C TYR A 673 8.40 17.25 -5.71
N ASP A 674 8.82 17.77 -4.56
CA ASP A 674 10.11 18.44 -4.40
C ASP A 674 11.28 17.44 -4.34
N TRP A 675 10.99 16.18 -4.01
CA TRP A 675 11.97 15.09 -3.99
C TRP A 675 11.65 14.03 -5.04
N SER A 676 12.69 13.40 -5.56
CA SER A 676 12.60 12.13 -6.29
C SER A 676 13.93 11.39 -6.26
N ALA A 677 13.90 10.10 -6.56
CA ALA A 677 15.10 9.32 -6.79
C ALA A 677 15.80 9.73 -8.11
N GLY A 678 17.09 9.41 -8.23
CA GLY A 678 17.84 9.59 -9.48
C GLY A 678 17.37 8.64 -10.59
N PRO A 679 17.68 8.91 -11.87
CA PRO A 679 17.16 8.15 -13.01
C PRO A 679 17.64 6.69 -13.03
N ASN A 680 18.78 6.39 -12.41
CA ASN A 680 19.31 5.03 -12.27
C ASN A 680 18.57 4.18 -11.23
N ALA A 681 17.91 4.80 -10.24
CA ALA A 681 17.36 4.08 -9.09
C ALA A 681 16.28 3.04 -9.45
N PRO A 682 15.32 3.33 -10.36
CA PRO A 682 14.36 2.32 -10.84
C PRO A 682 15.04 1.09 -11.45
N TYR A 683 16.09 1.29 -12.25
CA TYR A 683 16.84 0.22 -12.87
C TYR A 683 17.70 -0.55 -11.86
N ALA A 684 18.30 0.11 -10.88
CA ALA A 684 19.06 -0.55 -9.82
C ALA A 684 18.19 -1.45 -8.93
N ILE A 685 16.98 -1.00 -8.60
CA ILE A 685 16.00 -1.83 -7.87
C ILE A 685 15.55 -3.02 -8.72
N ALA A 686 15.24 -2.76 -10.01
CA ALA A 686 14.89 -3.82 -10.95
C ALA A 686 16.02 -4.86 -11.11
N PHE A 687 17.28 -4.42 -11.12
CA PHE A 687 18.47 -5.28 -11.15
C PHE A 687 18.54 -6.16 -9.90
N GLY A 688 18.39 -5.57 -8.70
CA GLY A 688 18.36 -6.32 -7.44
C GLY A 688 17.24 -7.35 -7.38
N MET A 689 16.02 -6.99 -7.82
CA MET A 689 14.90 -7.93 -7.89
C MET A 689 15.14 -9.07 -8.89
N SER A 690 15.81 -8.77 -10.01
CA SER A 690 16.17 -9.77 -11.02
C SER A 690 17.22 -10.77 -10.52
N ILE A 691 18.19 -10.32 -9.69
CA ILE A 691 19.13 -11.22 -8.99
C ILE A 691 18.37 -12.17 -8.07
N VAL A 692 17.47 -11.65 -7.23
CA VAL A 692 16.68 -12.46 -6.31
C VAL A 692 15.85 -13.48 -7.09
N ALA A 693 15.18 -13.07 -8.17
CA ALA A 693 14.39 -13.95 -9.00
C ALA A 693 15.24 -15.03 -9.70
N LEU A 694 16.45 -14.69 -10.17
CA LEU A 694 17.38 -15.66 -10.74
C LEU A 694 17.84 -16.68 -9.70
N VAL A 695 18.23 -16.24 -8.49
CA VAL A 695 18.64 -17.14 -7.39
C VAL A 695 17.49 -18.06 -6.98
N VAL A 696 16.28 -17.52 -6.83
CA VAL A 696 15.08 -18.31 -6.52
C VAL A 696 14.80 -19.35 -7.62
N THR A 697 14.97 -18.98 -8.89
CA THR A 697 14.80 -19.90 -10.02
C THR A 697 15.86 -21.00 -10.02
N VAL A 698 17.13 -20.68 -9.79
CA VAL A 698 18.22 -21.67 -9.81
C VAL A 698 18.12 -22.62 -8.61
N CYS A 699 17.96 -22.07 -7.40
CA CYS A 699 18.08 -22.81 -6.15
C CYS A 699 16.78 -23.45 -5.66
N LEU A 700 15.62 -22.85 -5.92
CA LEU A 700 14.36 -23.27 -5.28
C LEU A 700 13.31 -23.80 -6.27
N PHE A 701 13.38 -23.37 -7.54
CA PHE A 701 12.45 -23.85 -8.56
C PHE A 701 12.75 -25.31 -8.95
N HIS A 702 11.75 -26.16 -8.73
CA HIS A 702 11.74 -27.56 -9.12
C HIS A 702 10.86 -27.72 -10.35
N ASP A 703 11.39 -28.39 -11.36
CA ASP A 703 10.77 -28.57 -12.67
C ASP A 703 10.48 -30.06 -12.90
N THR A 704 9.47 -30.36 -13.70
CA THR A 704 9.04 -31.74 -13.98
C THR A 704 9.91 -32.35 -15.06
N LEU A 705 10.42 -33.56 -14.80
CA LEU A 705 11.11 -34.35 -15.82
C LEU A 705 10.07 -34.90 -16.81
N ASN A 706 10.22 -34.62 -18.10
CA ASN A 706 9.36 -35.12 -19.16
C ASN A 706 10.17 -35.88 -20.22
N HIS A 707 9.48 -36.61 -21.10
CA HIS A 707 10.08 -37.30 -22.23
C HIS A 707 9.99 -36.46 -23.49
N VAL A 708 11.12 -36.37 -24.21
CA VAL A 708 11.24 -35.62 -25.45
C VAL A 708 10.22 -36.12 -26.48
N LYS A 709 9.30 -35.24 -26.89
CA LYS A 709 8.37 -35.50 -28.00
C LYS A 709 9.01 -35.12 -29.34
N ASP A 710 8.62 -35.80 -30.42
CA ASP A 710 9.06 -35.43 -31.77
C ASP A 710 8.35 -34.16 -32.26
N PHE A 711 9.08 -33.19 -32.81
CA PHE A 711 8.54 -31.86 -33.17
C PHE A 711 7.36 -31.90 -34.16
N PRO A 712 7.42 -32.66 -35.27
CA PRO A 712 6.32 -32.74 -36.22
C PRO A 712 5.05 -33.34 -35.60
N SER A 713 5.22 -34.30 -34.68
CA SER A 713 4.10 -34.90 -33.95
C SER A 713 3.45 -33.88 -32.99
N TRP A 714 4.27 -33.15 -32.23
CA TRP A 714 3.82 -32.09 -31.32
C TRP A 714 3.07 -30.97 -32.04
N LEU A 715 3.57 -30.55 -33.22
CA LEU A 715 2.93 -29.52 -34.05
C LEU A 715 1.59 -30.00 -34.63
N ARG A 716 1.50 -31.28 -35.04
CA ARG A 716 0.25 -31.89 -35.49
C ARG A 716 -0.78 -31.94 -34.36
N GLU A 717 -0.37 -32.32 -33.15
CA GLU A 717 -1.22 -32.29 -31.95
C GLU A 717 -1.73 -30.87 -31.67
N LEU A 718 -0.85 -29.86 -31.71
CA LEU A 718 -1.23 -28.46 -31.54
C LEU A 718 -2.26 -28.01 -32.59
N GLY A 719 -2.05 -28.37 -33.86
CA GLY A 719 -3.01 -28.06 -34.93
C GLY A 719 -4.37 -28.70 -34.70
N THR A 720 -4.41 -29.93 -34.18
CA THR A 720 -5.68 -30.59 -33.81
C THR A 720 -6.36 -29.96 -32.59
N LEU A 721 -5.57 -29.48 -31.62
CA LEU A 721 -6.05 -28.77 -30.43
C LEU A 721 -6.67 -27.42 -30.81
N LEU A 722 -5.96 -26.61 -31.61
CA LEU A 722 -6.47 -25.33 -32.11
C LEU A 722 -7.73 -25.49 -32.98
N SER A 723 -7.88 -26.64 -33.65
CA SER A 723 -9.07 -26.98 -34.43
C SER A 723 -10.30 -27.34 -33.59
N ASN A 724 -10.16 -27.54 -32.27
CA ASN A 724 -11.25 -27.87 -31.37
C ASN A 724 -12.14 -26.63 -31.11
N ARG A 725 -13.46 -26.83 -31.17
CA ARG A 725 -14.48 -25.81 -30.88
C ARG A 725 -14.25 -25.03 -29.61
N ALA A 726 -13.87 -25.70 -28.53
CA ALA A 726 -13.64 -25.03 -27.25
C ALA A 726 -12.47 -24.02 -27.31
N VAL A 727 -11.43 -24.30 -28.10
CA VAL A 727 -10.22 -23.46 -28.20
C VAL A 727 -10.46 -22.25 -29.11
N TYR A 728 -10.82 -22.48 -30.38
CA TYR A 728 -10.95 -21.36 -31.32
C TYR A 728 -12.09 -20.41 -30.94
N GLN A 729 -13.14 -20.90 -30.28
CA GLN A 729 -14.24 -20.05 -29.79
C GLN A 729 -13.77 -19.11 -28.67
N LEU A 730 -12.91 -19.58 -27.76
CA LEU A 730 -12.33 -18.74 -26.70
C LEU A 730 -11.32 -17.73 -27.25
N LEU A 731 -10.51 -18.13 -28.24
CA LEU A 731 -9.60 -17.22 -28.93
C LEU A 731 -10.37 -16.15 -29.73
N ALA A 732 -11.44 -16.55 -30.44
CA ALA A 732 -12.32 -15.62 -31.15
C ALA A 732 -13.03 -14.65 -30.17
N PHE A 733 -13.54 -15.15 -29.04
CA PHE A 733 -14.07 -14.32 -27.95
C PHE A 733 -13.04 -13.27 -27.53
N ARG A 734 -11.81 -13.70 -27.22
CA ARG A 734 -10.77 -12.80 -26.71
C ARG A 734 -10.36 -11.75 -27.74
N LEU A 735 -10.26 -12.15 -29.01
CA LEU A 735 -9.91 -11.27 -30.12
C LEU A 735 -10.99 -10.22 -30.38
N LEU A 736 -12.24 -10.65 -30.57
CA LEU A 736 -13.34 -9.75 -30.88
C LEU A 736 -13.62 -8.80 -29.71
N THR A 737 -13.64 -9.31 -28.48
CA THR A 737 -13.81 -8.43 -27.31
C THR A 737 -12.65 -7.46 -27.14
N SER A 738 -11.40 -7.86 -27.37
CA SER A 738 -10.27 -6.94 -27.25
C SER A 738 -10.32 -5.83 -28.31
N VAL A 739 -10.64 -6.16 -29.56
CA VAL A 739 -10.74 -5.18 -30.66
C VAL A 739 -11.88 -4.19 -30.44
N PHE A 740 -13.06 -4.65 -30.03
CA PHE A 740 -14.21 -3.74 -29.84
C PHE A 740 -14.16 -2.97 -28.52
N GLN A 741 -13.44 -3.46 -27.51
CA GLN A 741 -13.28 -2.77 -26.22
C GLN A 741 -12.10 -1.79 -26.19
N SER A 742 -11.19 -1.84 -27.18
CA SER A 742 -10.00 -0.98 -27.20
C SER A 742 -10.20 0.49 -27.64
N PRO A 743 -11.19 0.85 -28.48
CA PRO A 743 -11.45 2.24 -28.87
C PRO A 743 -11.59 3.17 -27.67
N THR A 744 -10.84 4.27 -27.67
CA THR A 744 -10.90 5.29 -26.61
C THR A 744 -10.94 6.68 -27.26
N GLY A 745 -11.71 7.59 -26.66
CA GLY A 745 -11.85 8.96 -27.18
C GLY A 745 -10.64 9.85 -26.91
N THR A 746 -10.71 11.11 -27.35
CA THR A 746 -9.63 12.07 -27.14
C THR A 746 -9.35 12.27 -25.63
N PRO A 747 -8.09 12.21 -25.16
CA PRO A 747 -7.78 12.29 -23.73
C PRO A 747 -8.23 13.61 -23.09
N ILE A 748 -9.03 13.51 -22.03
CA ILE A 748 -9.61 14.67 -21.30
C ILE A 748 -8.90 14.99 -19.98
N LEU A 749 -7.82 14.29 -19.65
CA LEU A 749 -7.17 14.36 -18.33
C LEU A 749 -6.74 15.78 -17.96
N ILE A 750 -6.33 16.59 -18.94
CA ILE A 750 -5.92 17.99 -18.74
C ILE A 750 -7.08 18.93 -18.39
N TRP A 751 -8.34 18.52 -18.61
CA TRP A 751 -9.53 19.30 -18.26
C TRP A 751 -9.99 19.06 -16.82
N VAL A 752 -9.44 18.04 -16.15
CA VAL A 752 -9.76 17.71 -14.77
C VAL A 752 -8.96 18.63 -13.84
N THR A 753 -9.64 19.34 -12.95
CA THR A 753 -9.02 20.32 -12.05
C THR A 753 -8.19 19.63 -10.98
N ASN A 754 -6.93 20.03 -10.80
CA ASN A 754 -6.00 19.52 -9.78
C ASN A 754 -5.79 17.99 -9.81
N LEU A 755 -5.85 17.38 -11.00
CA LEU A 755 -5.61 15.94 -11.16
C LEU A 755 -4.12 15.60 -11.08
N ASP A 756 -3.72 14.85 -10.06
CA ASP A 756 -2.40 14.22 -10.03
C ASP A 756 -2.44 12.89 -10.78
N LEU A 757 -1.90 12.89 -12.00
CA LEU A 757 -1.87 11.72 -12.89
C LEU A 757 -1.22 10.49 -12.27
N GLY A 758 -0.24 10.71 -11.40
CA GLY A 758 0.45 9.64 -10.73
C GLY A 758 -0.42 8.95 -9.67
N TRP A 759 -1.20 9.73 -8.90
CA TRP A 759 -2.19 9.17 -7.99
C TRP A 759 -3.36 8.48 -8.71
N VAL A 760 -3.82 9.00 -9.84
CA VAL A 760 -4.84 8.32 -10.67
C VAL A 760 -4.38 6.92 -11.07
N ASN A 761 -3.12 6.77 -11.49
CA ASN A 761 -2.56 5.48 -11.85
C ASN A 761 -2.54 4.50 -10.65
N VAL A 762 -2.24 4.98 -9.44
CA VAL A 762 -2.25 4.14 -8.23
C VAL A 762 -3.67 3.79 -7.80
N VAL A 763 -4.53 4.80 -7.61
CA VAL A 763 -5.89 4.67 -7.09
C VAL A 763 -6.73 3.75 -7.96
N THR A 764 -6.58 3.85 -9.28
CA THR A 764 -7.31 2.97 -10.20
C THR A 764 -6.92 1.51 -10.09
N ARG A 765 -5.75 1.16 -9.55
CA ARG A 765 -5.33 -0.23 -9.38
C ARG A 765 -5.72 -0.81 -8.02
N VAL A 766 -6.00 0.03 -7.01
CA VAL A 766 -6.32 -0.44 -5.65
C VAL A 766 -7.52 -1.38 -5.61
N PRO A 767 -8.68 -1.10 -6.27
CA PRO A 767 -9.85 -1.99 -6.23
C PRO A 767 -9.65 -3.35 -6.92
N PHE A 768 -8.61 -3.50 -7.74
CA PHE A 768 -8.31 -4.78 -8.41
C PHE A 768 -8.06 -5.91 -7.41
N VAL A 769 -7.30 -5.63 -6.35
CA VAL A 769 -6.87 -6.58 -5.32
C VAL A 769 -8.05 -7.13 -4.49
N PRO A 770 -8.92 -6.30 -3.87
CA PRO A 770 -10.09 -6.81 -3.15
C PRO A 770 -11.09 -7.50 -4.08
N THR A 771 -11.21 -7.08 -5.34
CA THR A 771 -12.06 -7.77 -6.32
C THR A 771 -11.58 -9.22 -6.51
N MET A 772 -10.26 -9.44 -6.67
CA MET A 772 -9.71 -10.80 -6.79
C MET A 772 -9.93 -11.64 -5.53
N ILE A 773 -9.85 -11.05 -4.32
CA ILE A 773 -10.13 -11.78 -3.07
C ILE A 773 -11.60 -12.22 -2.99
N ILE A 774 -12.53 -11.34 -3.40
CA ILE A 774 -13.96 -11.66 -3.41
C ILE A 774 -14.23 -12.78 -4.42
N THR A 775 -13.67 -12.67 -5.63
CA THR A 775 -13.80 -13.67 -6.68
C THR A 775 -13.16 -15.01 -6.28
N LEU A 776 -12.05 -15.00 -5.52
CA LEU A 776 -11.44 -16.21 -4.95
C LEU A 776 -12.37 -16.93 -3.98
N LYS A 777 -13.09 -16.18 -3.12
CA LYS A 777 -13.96 -16.76 -2.09
C LYS A 777 -15.32 -17.19 -2.61
N LYS A 778 -15.89 -16.44 -3.57
CA LYS A 778 -17.30 -16.59 -4.00
C LYS A 778 -17.48 -16.81 -5.49
N GLY A 779 -16.47 -16.52 -6.32
CA GLY A 779 -16.59 -16.44 -7.77
C GLY A 779 -16.55 -17.77 -8.52
N MET A 780 -16.13 -18.87 -7.88
CA MET A 780 -15.97 -20.16 -8.56
C MET A 780 -17.28 -20.75 -9.09
N GLY A 781 -18.42 -20.43 -8.45
CA GLY A 781 -19.74 -20.89 -8.87
C GLY A 781 -20.49 -19.92 -9.80
N TRP A 782 -19.91 -18.76 -10.14
CA TRP A 782 -20.61 -17.75 -10.93
C TRP A 782 -20.75 -18.16 -12.39
N ASN A 783 -21.80 -17.66 -13.03
CA ASN A 783 -21.94 -17.74 -14.48
C ASN A 783 -20.94 -16.75 -15.12
N TRP A 784 -19.92 -17.29 -15.79
CA TRP A 784 -18.82 -16.51 -16.33
C TRP A 784 -19.30 -15.48 -17.36
N ARG A 785 -20.26 -15.85 -18.20
CA ARG A 785 -20.85 -14.97 -19.22
C ARG A 785 -21.55 -13.77 -18.59
N ILE A 786 -22.42 -14.02 -17.60
CA ILE A 786 -23.18 -12.95 -16.92
C ILE A 786 -22.21 -12.07 -16.11
N ALA A 787 -21.27 -12.68 -15.38
CA ALA A 787 -20.33 -11.94 -14.57
C ALA A 787 -19.49 -10.98 -15.43
N VAL A 788 -18.91 -11.48 -16.52
CA VAL A 788 -18.11 -10.67 -17.47
C VAL A 788 -18.98 -9.60 -18.15
N PHE A 789 -20.21 -9.93 -18.56
CA PHE A 789 -21.13 -8.97 -19.17
C PHE A 789 -21.46 -7.82 -18.22
N VAL A 790 -21.93 -8.12 -17.01
CA VAL A 790 -22.33 -7.12 -16.01
C VAL A 790 -21.15 -6.24 -15.64
N THR A 791 -19.98 -6.82 -15.39
CA THR A 791 -18.81 -6.03 -14.97
C THR A 791 -18.26 -5.18 -16.11
N THR A 792 -18.29 -5.67 -17.35
CA THR A 792 -17.83 -4.91 -18.52
C THR A 792 -18.79 -3.77 -18.82
N ALA A 793 -20.10 -4.03 -18.84
CA ALA A 793 -21.12 -2.99 -19.00
C ALA A 793 -21.01 -1.92 -17.90
N ALA A 794 -20.86 -2.33 -16.63
CA ALA A 794 -20.61 -1.40 -15.53
C ALA A 794 -19.31 -0.60 -15.73
N GLY A 795 -18.24 -1.23 -16.23
CA GLY A 795 -16.98 -0.55 -16.54
C GLY A 795 -17.13 0.52 -17.63
N ILE A 796 -17.91 0.25 -18.68
CA ILE A 796 -18.23 1.22 -19.75
C ILE A 796 -18.99 2.41 -19.16
N VAL A 797 -20.03 2.15 -18.34
CA VAL A 797 -20.82 3.20 -17.67
C VAL A 797 -19.96 4.04 -16.72
N LEU A 798 -19.12 3.39 -15.90
CA LEU A 798 -18.19 4.05 -14.98
C LEU A 798 -17.10 4.85 -15.68
N THR A 799 -16.81 4.54 -16.95
CA THR A 799 -15.92 5.36 -17.79
C THR A 799 -16.68 6.51 -18.42
N ALA A 800 -17.89 6.26 -18.92
CA ALA A 800 -18.72 7.26 -19.59
C ALA A 800 -19.12 8.42 -18.66
N ILE A 801 -19.66 8.13 -17.48
CA ILE A 801 -20.17 9.15 -16.55
C ILE A 801 -19.13 10.23 -16.23
N PRO A 802 -17.96 9.90 -15.62
CA PRO A 802 -16.98 10.93 -15.27
C PRO A 802 -16.40 11.62 -16.50
N THR A 803 -16.27 10.92 -17.62
CA THR A 803 -15.69 11.49 -18.84
C THR A 803 -16.62 12.51 -19.50
N LEU A 804 -17.88 12.15 -19.69
CA LEU A 804 -18.89 13.03 -20.28
C LEU A 804 -19.17 14.24 -19.37
N PHE A 805 -19.13 14.06 -18.05
CA PHE A 805 -19.30 15.15 -17.08
C PHE A 805 -18.15 16.16 -17.14
N VAL A 806 -16.92 15.71 -17.40
CA VAL A 806 -15.77 16.60 -17.61
C VAL A 806 -15.88 17.36 -18.93
N ILE A 807 -16.35 16.70 -19.99
CA ILE A 807 -16.49 17.30 -21.34
C ILE A 807 -17.51 18.44 -21.33
N TRP A 808 -18.72 18.19 -20.81
CA TRP A 808 -19.79 19.19 -20.74
C TRP A 808 -19.79 20.04 -19.47
N ASP A 809 -18.69 20.02 -18.70
CA ASP A 809 -18.45 20.94 -17.57
C ASP A 809 -19.49 20.82 -16.44
N VAL A 810 -20.05 19.61 -16.26
CA VAL A 810 -20.94 19.29 -15.14
C VAL A 810 -20.13 19.12 -13.85
N CYS A 811 -19.03 18.36 -13.93
CA CYS A 811 -18.11 18.16 -12.81
C CYS A 811 -16.70 17.84 -13.33
N ARG A 812 -15.74 18.72 -13.02
CA ARG A 812 -14.32 18.55 -13.39
C ARG A 812 -13.41 18.22 -12.21
N ASN A 813 -13.99 17.87 -11.07
CA ASN A 813 -13.25 17.59 -9.84
C ASN A 813 -12.40 16.30 -9.97
N ALA A 814 -11.13 16.36 -9.56
CA ALA A 814 -10.20 15.23 -9.63
C ALA A 814 -10.65 13.99 -8.85
N TYR A 815 -11.34 14.14 -7.72
CA TYR A 815 -11.78 13.03 -6.88
C TYR A 815 -13.01 12.35 -7.45
N PHE A 816 -13.96 13.13 -7.97
CA PHE A 816 -15.10 12.59 -8.71
C PHE A 816 -14.63 11.73 -9.89
N TYR A 817 -13.70 12.27 -10.69
CA TYR A 817 -13.11 11.53 -11.81
C TYR A 817 -12.34 10.29 -11.34
N SER A 818 -11.43 10.43 -10.37
CA SER A 818 -10.55 9.35 -9.93
C SER A 818 -11.29 8.20 -9.24
N ILE A 819 -12.28 8.49 -8.40
CA ILE A 819 -13.04 7.46 -7.68
C ILE A 819 -13.88 6.63 -8.65
N LEU A 820 -14.61 7.28 -9.56
CA LEU A 820 -15.44 6.57 -10.54
C LEU A 820 -14.59 5.75 -11.51
N ILE A 821 -13.50 6.32 -12.02
CA ILE A 821 -12.57 5.58 -12.88
C ILE A 821 -11.91 4.45 -12.11
N ALA A 822 -11.63 4.59 -10.81
CA ALA A 822 -11.02 3.50 -10.04
C ALA A 822 -11.90 2.27 -9.90
N LEU A 823 -13.23 2.43 -9.87
CA LEU A 823 -14.16 1.30 -9.84
C LEU A 823 -14.10 0.45 -11.12
N THR A 824 -13.58 0.98 -12.23
CA THR A 824 -13.36 0.21 -13.47
C THR A 824 -12.33 -0.93 -13.28
N ALA A 825 -11.48 -0.88 -12.26
CA ALA A 825 -10.58 -2.00 -11.95
C ALA A 825 -11.30 -3.29 -11.59
N ALA A 826 -12.53 -3.23 -11.07
CA ALA A 826 -13.34 -4.42 -10.85
C ALA A 826 -13.67 -5.10 -12.19
N SER A 827 -14.03 -4.31 -13.21
CA SER A 827 -14.23 -4.81 -14.58
C SER A 827 -12.98 -5.46 -15.14
N LEU A 828 -11.83 -4.78 -14.99
CA LEU A 828 -10.54 -5.30 -15.45
C LEU A 828 -10.17 -6.63 -14.77
N ALA A 829 -10.42 -6.76 -13.45
CA ALA A 829 -10.19 -7.99 -12.72
C ALA A 829 -11.01 -9.15 -13.28
N MET A 830 -12.31 -8.93 -13.46
CA MET A 830 -13.25 -9.96 -13.94
C MET A 830 -12.96 -10.38 -15.39
N ASN A 831 -12.65 -9.42 -16.26
CA ASN A 831 -12.23 -9.65 -17.65
C ASN A 831 -10.87 -10.36 -17.77
N THR A 832 -10.05 -10.33 -16.72
CA THR A 832 -8.76 -11.04 -16.71
C THR A 832 -8.94 -12.48 -16.28
N ILE A 833 -9.61 -12.74 -15.15
CA ILE A 833 -9.61 -14.07 -14.52
C ILE A 833 -10.64 -15.04 -15.11
N MET A 834 -11.86 -14.58 -15.42
CA MET A 834 -12.95 -15.48 -15.82
C MET A 834 -12.67 -16.19 -17.15
N PRO A 835 -12.25 -15.51 -18.23
CA PRO A 835 -11.91 -16.20 -19.46
C PRO A 835 -10.56 -16.93 -19.35
N ALA A 836 -9.66 -16.52 -18.46
CA ALA A 836 -8.42 -17.24 -18.20
C ALA A 836 -8.67 -18.60 -17.50
N TRP A 837 -9.70 -18.72 -16.67
CA TRP A 837 -10.15 -20.02 -16.15
C TRP A 837 -10.66 -20.92 -17.28
N ALA A 838 -11.50 -20.39 -18.17
CA ALA A 838 -11.95 -21.14 -19.34
C ALA A 838 -10.75 -21.60 -20.19
N MET A 839 -9.72 -20.77 -20.34
CA MET A 839 -8.52 -21.13 -21.10
C MET A 839 -7.73 -22.29 -20.46
N VAL A 840 -7.61 -22.31 -19.13
CA VAL A 840 -6.92 -23.40 -18.41
C VAL A 840 -7.63 -24.74 -18.59
N GLU A 841 -8.97 -24.76 -18.65
CA GLU A 841 -9.73 -26.00 -18.84
C GLU A 841 -9.52 -26.64 -20.22
N VAL A 842 -9.20 -25.84 -21.23
CA VAL A 842 -9.07 -26.32 -22.63
C VAL A 842 -7.60 -26.51 -23.03
N ALA A 843 -6.65 -25.97 -22.27
CA ALA A 843 -5.23 -26.18 -22.52
C ALA A 843 -4.87 -27.67 -22.46
N GLY A 844 -4.32 -28.22 -23.53
CA GLY A 844 -3.89 -29.61 -23.60
C GLY A 844 -2.60 -29.86 -22.81
N VAL A 845 -2.49 -31.05 -22.22
CA VAL A 845 -1.26 -31.48 -21.52
C VAL A 845 -0.10 -31.55 -22.52
N GLY A 846 0.97 -30.80 -22.25
CA GLY A 846 2.10 -30.65 -23.19
C GLY A 846 2.04 -29.45 -24.13
N HIS A 847 0.92 -28.69 -24.13
CA HIS A 847 0.74 -27.44 -24.88
C HIS A 847 0.25 -26.29 -23.99
N GLU A 848 0.47 -26.42 -22.69
CA GLU A 848 -0.02 -25.55 -21.63
C GLU A 848 0.42 -24.08 -21.81
N ALA A 849 1.73 -23.84 -21.98
CA ALA A 849 2.27 -22.50 -22.12
C ALA A 849 1.83 -21.89 -23.46
N THR A 850 1.87 -22.67 -24.53
CA THR A 850 1.56 -22.25 -25.90
C THR A 850 0.11 -21.80 -26.03
N THR A 851 -0.83 -22.62 -25.54
CA THR A 851 -2.26 -22.33 -25.66
C THR A 851 -2.64 -21.12 -24.81
N PHE A 852 -2.07 -20.99 -23.60
CA PHE A 852 -2.28 -19.82 -22.76
C PHE A 852 -1.61 -18.56 -23.35
N ALA A 853 -0.43 -18.68 -23.96
CA ALA A 853 0.25 -17.57 -24.61
C ALA A 853 -0.56 -17.01 -25.77
N PHE A 854 -1.14 -17.85 -26.65
CA PHE A 854 -2.05 -17.39 -27.71
C PHE A 854 -3.21 -16.54 -27.15
N TYR A 855 -3.82 -16.98 -26.05
CA TYR A 855 -4.87 -16.21 -25.38
C TYR A 855 -4.34 -14.88 -24.78
N ALA A 856 -3.19 -14.94 -24.11
CA ALA A 856 -2.64 -13.82 -23.38
C ALA A 856 -2.08 -12.71 -24.28
N THR A 857 -1.50 -13.05 -25.44
CA THR A 857 -0.89 -12.10 -26.38
C THR A 857 -1.91 -11.32 -27.20
N ILE A 858 -3.13 -11.83 -27.40
CA ILE A 858 -4.18 -11.12 -28.16
C ILE A 858 -4.37 -9.68 -27.66
N LYS A 859 -4.32 -9.45 -26.34
CA LYS A 859 -4.47 -8.10 -25.77
C LYS A 859 -3.32 -7.16 -26.19
N ASP A 860 -2.13 -7.72 -26.35
CA ASP A 860 -0.91 -6.98 -26.70
C ASP A 860 -0.91 -6.67 -28.20
N LEU A 861 -1.46 -7.58 -29.02
CA LEU A 861 -1.63 -7.40 -30.47
C LEU A 861 -2.62 -6.31 -30.86
N VAL A 862 -3.58 -5.97 -29.98
CA VAL A 862 -4.58 -4.92 -30.25
C VAL A 862 -4.03 -3.51 -29.98
N VAL A 863 -2.92 -3.36 -29.24
CA VAL A 863 -2.39 -2.04 -28.85
C VAL A 863 -2.13 -1.12 -30.06
N PRO A 864 -1.51 -1.56 -31.18
CA PRO A 864 -1.30 -0.70 -32.34
C PRO A 864 -2.61 -0.33 -33.06
N ILE A 865 -3.62 -1.20 -33.05
CA ILE A 865 -4.95 -0.90 -33.58
C ILE A 865 -5.56 0.26 -32.81
N THR A 866 -5.47 0.21 -31.47
CA THR A 866 -5.94 1.30 -30.60
C THR A 866 -5.25 2.62 -30.90
N ALA A 867 -3.95 2.59 -31.18
CA ALA A 867 -3.19 3.79 -31.54
C ALA A 867 -3.63 4.38 -32.89
N CYS A 868 -3.82 3.53 -33.90
CA CYS A 868 -4.33 3.95 -35.21
C CYS A 868 -5.75 4.50 -35.10
N TRP A 869 -6.61 3.83 -34.33
CA TRP A 869 -7.96 4.28 -34.04
C TRP A 869 -7.97 5.67 -33.39
N LYS A 870 -7.15 5.86 -32.35
CA LYS A 870 -7.03 7.14 -31.66
C LYS A 870 -6.57 8.26 -32.59
N LYS A 871 -5.59 7.97 -33.47
CA LYS A 871 -5.15 8.93 -34.50
C LYS A 871 -6.30 9.28 -35.45
N PHE A 872 -6.97 8.26 -36.00
CA PHE A 872 -8.13 8.44 -36.88
C PHE A 872 -9.22 9.32 -36.25
N MET A 873 -9.57 9.09 -34.98
CA MET A 873 -10.55 9.90 -34.26
C MET A 873 -10.09 11.35 -34.06
N THR A 874 -8.80 11.56 -33.77
CA THR A 874 -8.24 12.91 -33.58
C THR A 874 -8.20 13.69 -34.91
N ASP A 875 -7.89 13.01 -36.01
CA ASP A 875 -7.85 13.61 -37.35
C ASP A 875 -9.27 13.91 -37.89
N SER A 876 -10.24 13.02 -37.60
CA SER A 876 -11.64 13.16 -38.05
C SER A 876 -12.42 14.21 -37.28
N PHE A 877 -12.09 14.42 -35.99
CA PHE A 877 -12.76 15.38 -35.11
C PHE A 877 -11.72 16.38 -34.55
N PRO A 878 -11.24 17.34 -35.37
CA PRO A 878 -10.18 18.25 -34.98
C PRO A 878 -10.64 19.16 -33.83
N ALA A 879 -9.92 19.10 -32.71
CA ALA A 879 -10.24 19.84 -31.49
C ALA A 879 -8.96 20.38 -30.84
N ASN A 880 -8.98 21.66 -30.43
CA ASN A 880 -7.87 22.24 -29.68
C ASN A 880 -8.06 21.95 -28.18
N ILE A 881 -7.42 20.90 -27.68
CA ILE A 881 -7.55 20.45 -26.28
C ILE A 881 -7.17 21.54 -25.24
N ALA A 882 -6.47 22.61 -25.61
CA ALA A 882 -6.19 23.73 -24.70
C ALA A 882 -7.46 24.57 -24.40
N LEU A 883 -8.42 24.61 -25.34
CA LEU A 883 -9.64 25.40 -25.25
C LEU A 883 -10.76 24.64 -24.53
N LYS A 884 -10.61 24.41 -23.23
CA LYS A 884 -11.58 23.63 -22.42
C LYS A 884 -12.99 24.23 -22.33
N ASN A 885 -13.18 25.51 -22.66
CA ASN A 885 -14.47 26.21 -22.54
C ASN A 885 -15.14 26.52 -23.88
N ASP A 886 -14.49 26.22 -24.99
CA ASP A 886 -15.05 26.43 -26.32
C ASP A 886 -16.11 25.35 -26.64
N PRO A 887 -17.37 25.71 -26.96
CA PRO A 887 -18.43 24.76 -27.27
C PRO A 887 -18.11 23.85 -28.47
N TYR A 888 -17.44 24.37 -29.50
CA TYR A 888 -17.05 23.57 -30.66
C TYR A 888 -16.06 22.46 -30.25
N THR A 889 -14.98 22.84 -29.56
CA THR A 889 -13.98 21.89 -29.04
C THR A 889 -14.60 20.84 -28.11
N ARG A 890 -15.51 21.23 -27.21
CA ARG A 890 -16.23 20.30 -26.31
C ARG A 890 -17.06 19.30 -27.10
N ASN A 891 -17.80 19.74 -28.12
CA ASN A 891 -18.64 18.87 -28.94
C ASN A 891 -17.80 17.92 -29.81
N GLN A 892 -16.72 18.39 -30.44
CA GLN A 892 -15.80 17.54 -31.20
C GLN A 892 -15.24 16.40 -30.33
N ILE A 893 -14.75 16.73 -29.13
CA ILE A 893 -14.24 15.72 -28.18
C ILE A 893 -15.38 14.82 -27.69
N GLY A 894 -16.56 15.37 -27.42
CA GLY A 894 -17.77 14.62 -27.06
C GLY A 894 -18.14 13.57 -28.11
N TYR A 895 -18.16 13.92 -29.40
CA TYR A 895 -18.42 12.98 -30.48
C TYR A 895 -17.41 11.84 -30.53
N THR A 896 -16.12 12.12 -30.29
CA THR A 896 -15.12 11.04 -30.24
C THR A 896 -15.41 10.00 -29.17
N TRP A 897 -15.84 10.44 -27.98
CA TRP A 897 -16.17 9.55 -26.88
C TRP A 897 -17.47 8.80 -27.11
N ILE A 898 -18.51 9.45 -27.65
CA ILE A 898 -19.79 8.79 -27.95
C ILE A 898 -19.58 7.65 -28.95
N VAL A 899 -18.84 7.88 -30.04
CA VAL A 899 -18.55 6.85 -31.05
C VAL A 899 -17.77 5.70 -30.44
N CYS A 900 -16.71 5.97 -29.68
CA CYS A 900 -15.92 4.93 -29.03
C CYS A 900 -16.74 4.11 -28.02
N LEU A 901 -17.56 4.77 -27.19
CA LEU A 901 -18.43 4.09 -26.23
C LEU A 901 -19.50 3.23 -26.94
N ALA A 902 -20.06 3.69 -28.05
CA ALA A 902 -21.00 2.91 -28.85
C ALA A 902 -20.37 1.62 -29.39
N ILE A 903 -19.13 1.69 -29.88
CA ILE A 903 -18.39 0.51 -30.35
C ILE A 903 -18.08 -0.45 -29.19
N GLN A 904 -17.71 0.07 -28.01
CA GLN A 904 -17.52 -0.75 -26.81
C GLN A 904 -18.82 -1.47 -26.38
N VAL A 905 -19.98 -0.80 -26.49
CA VAL A 905 -21.29 -1.42 -26.21
C VAL A 905 -21.61 -2.53 -27.22
N VAL A 906 -21.36 -2.30 -28.52
CA VAL A 906 -21.49 -3.36 -29.55
C VAL A 906 -20.58 -4.55 -29.23
N GLY A 907 -19.39 -4.29 -28.70
CA GLY A 907 -18.44 -5.32 -28.27
C GLY A 907 -18.98 -6.29 -27.21
N LEU A 908 -20.02 -5.92 -26.45
CA LEU A 908 -20.65 -6.78 -25.45
C LEU A 908 -21.33 -8.01 -26.08
N VAL A 909 -21.77 -7.92 -27.34
CA VAL A 909 -22.41 -9.05 -28.06
C VAL A 909 -21.47 -10.25 -28.15
N PHE A 910 -20.17 -10.01 -28.32
CA PHE A 910 -19.18 -11.09 -28.44
C PHE A 910 -18.95 -11.86 -27.13
N ILE A 911 -19.42 -11.36 -25.99
CA ILE A 911 -19.42 -12.12 -24.72
C ILE A 911 -20.28 -13.39 -24.83
N ALA A 912 -21.20 -13.45 -25.79
CA ALA A 912 -21.94 -14.66 -26.13
C ALA A 912 -21.05 -15.83 -26.61
N LEU A 913 -19.80 -15.58 -27.02
CA LEU A 913 -18.84 -16.63 -27.36
C LEU A 913 -18.21 -17.25 -26.10
N LEU A 914 -18.26 -16.59 -24.94
CA LEU A 914 -17.79 -17.16 -23.68
C LEU A 914 -18.80 -18.22 -23.18
N PRO A 915 -18.36 -19.42 -22.76
CA PRO A 915 -19.24 -20.40 -22.14
C PRO A 915 -19.82 -19.88 -20.81
N THR A 916 -21.01 -20.36 -20.45
CA THR A 916 -21.71 -19.91 -19.23
C THR A 916 -21.03 -20.42 -17.96
N HIS A 917 -20.52 -21.65 -17.97
CA HIS A 917 -19.88 -22.30 -16.84
C HIS A 917 -18.81 -23.30 -17.31
N ARG A 918 -18.09 -23.86 -16.34
CA ARG A 918 -17.15 -24.97 -16.53
C ARG A 918 -17.79 -26.23 -17.15
N LYS A 919 -18.98 -26.66 -16.67
CA LYS A 919 -19.59 -27.92 -17.13
C LYS A 919 -19.90 -27.93 -18.65
N PRO A 920 -20.55 -26.90 -19.22
CA PRO A 920 -20.73 -26.81 -20.67
C PRO A 920 -19.42 -26.79 -21.46
N LEU A 921 -18.37 -26.15 -20.92
CA LEU A 921 -17.07 -26.11 -21.58
C LEU A 921 -16.42 -27.51 -21.64
N ILE A 922 -16.45 -28.26 -20.54
CA ILE A 922 -15.96 -29.64 -20.51
C ILE A 922 -16.76 -30.50 -21.50
N ALA A 923 -18.08 -30.32 -21.59
CA ALA A 923 -18.89 -31.03 -22.58
C ALA A 923 -18.43 -30.76 -24.02
N MET A 924 -18.08 -29.51 -24.35
CA MET A 924 -17.52 -29.16 -25.68
C MET A 924 -16.17 -29.83 -25.94
N VAL A 925 -15.31 -29.91 -24.91
CA VAL A 925 -14.00 -30.58 -25.02
C VAL A 925 -14.18 -32.08 -25.26
N VAL A 926 -15.10 -32.73 -24.52
CA VAL A 926 -15.40 -34.16 -24.64
C VAL A 926 -16.06 -34.50 -25.97
N GLN A 927 -16.99 -33.67 -26.45
CA GLN A 927 -17.61 -33.83 -27.78
C GLN A 927 -16.57 -33.78 -28.91
N ASN A 928 -15.46 -33.05 -28.70
CA ASN A 928 -14.33 -32.97 -29.62
C ASN A 928 -14.73 -32.51 -31.04
N ASP A 929 -15.73 -31.62 -31.12
CA ASP A 929 -16.15 -30.97 -32.36
C ASP A 929 -14.98 -30.19 -32.96
N LYS A 930 -14.54 -30.59 -34.16
CA LYS A 930 -13.42 -29.95 -34.87
C LYS A 930 -13.92 -29.17 -36.08
N SER A 931 -13.50 -27.91 -36.18
CA SER A 931 -13.72 -27.09 -37.37
C SER A 931 -12.40 -26.50 -37.84
N ARG A 932 -11.85 -27.07 -38.92
CA ARG A 932 -10.61 -26.57 -39.53
C ARG A 932 -10.77 -25.18 -40.11
N VAL A 933 -11.94 -24.86 -40.65
CA VAL A 933 -12.23 -23.56 -41.27
C VAL A 933 -12.26 -22.45 -40.21
N ALA A 934 -12.96 -22.66 -39.10
CA ALA A 934 -13.04 -21.66 -38.03
C ALA A 934 -11.68 -21.42 -37.37
N ALA A 935 -10.94 -22.50 -37.09
CA ALA A 935 -9.59 -22.39 -36.53
C ALA A 935 -8.60 -21.73 -37.50
N ALA A 936 -8.66 -22.05 -38.80
CA ALA A 936 -7.85 -21.38 -39.82
C ALA A 936 -8.17 -19.88 -39.89
N LEU A 937 -9.45 -19.49 -39.82
CA LEU A 937 -9.85 -18.09 -39.82
C LEU A 937 -9.29 -17.34 -38.60
N VAL A 938 -9.43 -17.89 -37.39
CA VAL A 938 -8.86 -17.29 -36.17
C VAL A 938 -7.34 -17.21 -36.26
N GLY A 939 -6.68 -18.25 -36.79
CA GLY A 939 -5.23 -18.28 -37.01
C GLY A 939 -4.75 -17.23 -38.01
N ILE A 940 -5.43 -17.09 -39.15
CA ILE A 940 -5.10 -16.08 -40.18
C ILE A 940 -5.24 -14.68 -39.61
N VAL A 941 -6.33 -14.39 -38.89
CA VAL A 941 -6.51 -13.07 -38.26
C VAL A 941 -5.42 -12.82 -37.22
N TYR A 942 -5.10 -13.82 -36.38
CA TYR A 942 -4.02 -13.70 -35.39
C TYR A 942 -2.66 -13.41 -36.04
N VAL A 943 -2.28 -14.15 -37.09
CA VAL A 943 -1.03 -13.91 -37.83
C VAL A 943 -1.05 -12.55 -38.53
N GLY A 944 -2.19 -12.14 -39.10
CA GLY A 944 -2.38 -10.81 -39.67
C GLY A 944 -2.19 -9.69 -38.63
N LEU A 945 -2.68 -9.88 -37.40
CA LEU A 945 -2.46 -8.94 -36.29
C LEU A 945 -0.98 -8.87 -35.89
N VAL A 946 -0.27 -10.01 -35.83
CA VAL A 946 1.18 -10.02 -35.58
C VAL A 946 1.93 -9.27 -36.68
N ALA A 947 1.61 -9.53 -37.95
CA ALA A 947 2.20 -8.83 -39.09
C ALA A 947 1.91 -7.32 -39.04
N PHE A 948 0.69 -6.93 -38.69
CA PHE A 948 0.30 -5.52 -38.52
C PHE A 948 1.08 -4.84 -37.39
N VAL A 949 1.23 -5.51 -36.23
CA VAL A 949 2.02 -4.99 -35.10
C VAL A 949 3.47 -4.79 -35.51
N TRP A 950 4.07 -5.74 -36.23
CA TRP A 950 5.44 -5.64 -36.73
C TRP A 950 5.57 -4.52 -37.77
N GLN A 951 4.66 -4.43 -38.73
CA GLN A 951 4.63 -3.35 -39.72
C GLN A 951 4.57 -1.98 -39.03
N GLN A 952 3.64 -1.79 -38.07
CA GLN A 952 3.51 -0.52 -37.36
C GLN A 952 4.71 -0.22 -36.49
N ALA A 953 5.29 -1.23 -35.84
CA ALA A 953 6.45 -1.07 -35.00
C ALA A 953 7.71 -0.69 -35.80
N ILE A 954 7.89 -1.29 -36.99
CA ILE A 954 8.96 -0.97 -37.93
C ILE A 954 8.74 0.41 -38.56
N HIS A 955 7.51 0.77 -38.95
CA HIS A 955 7.23 2.11 -39.48
C HIS A 955 7.49 3.22 -38.46
N ASN A 956 7.22 2.95 -37.18
CA ASN A 956 7.52 3.90 -36.10
C ASN A 956 9.01 3.90 -35.70
N TYR A 957 9.79 2.91 -36.15
CA TYR A 957 11.23 2.79 -35.92
C TYR A 957 12.02 3.53 -37.00
#